data_AF-A0A9R1BUC0-F1
#
_entry.id   AF-A0A9R1BUC0-F1
#
_cell.length_a   1.000
_cell.length_b   1.000
_cell.length_c   1.000
_cell.angle_alpha   90.00
_cell.angle_beta   90.00
_cell.angle_gamma   90.00
#
_symmetry.space_group_name_H-M   'P 1'
#
loop_
_entity.id
_entity.type
_entity.pdbx_description
1 polymer ?
#
loop_
_entity_poly.entity_id
_entity_poly.type
_entity_poly.pdbx_seq_one_letter_code
_entity_poly.pdbx_strand_id
1 'polypeptide(L)'
;MQLLTTMLGLNRGRERICILKDVTGILKPSRMTLLLGPPGCGKTTLLQALAGKLNKNLKVTGEIEYNGVKLQDFVPEKTAAYVGQYDLHVPEMTVRETLDFSARFQGVGSRAEIMKEVIRREKEAGITPDPDIDTYMKIMGLDTCADVLVGDAMRRGISGGEKKRLTTGEMIVGPSKVLFMDEISTGLDSSTTFQVVSCLQQLAHISEFTILVSLLQPTPETYELFDDIILMAEGQIVYHGPKSCILSFFESCGFKCPERKGSADFLQEVLSKKDQQQYWSCTKERYNFVTVDQFCDKFKASQTGQNLAEELSKPYDESKGHKNALFFSIYSLSKWDLLKACFARELLLMKRNAFIHITKAAQLGLFGLITGTVFLRTRMGVDRIHANYYMGSLFYALLLLIVNGFPDMAMTIERLPVFYKHRDNYFYPAWAYAIPSFILKIPFSLVGSVALTSISYYLIGHTPEASRFFCQLLILFLMHTVILSMFRCVASYCQTMVAGSIGGTLAFLFTLLFGGFLVPRSFLPNWLKWVFWVSPLSYAEIGLTGNEFLAPRWSEITISGIALGRRILMDRGLDFPSYFYWISIGALLGFTLLFNVGFAIFLTIKNPSSRAIIACNKITTVGGRNQDKDTENGRPKLHAETSWLPNSTGRMVLPFTPLTISFQDVNYYVDTPAEMREHGYMETKLQLLHNITGAFQPGVLSALMGVTRAGKTTLLDVLAGRKTGGVIEGDIRIGGYPKIQQTFARISGYCEQIDVHSPQITVGESVAYLAWLRLPPETDSKARDEFVNEVLETIELDEIRDSLVGIPGVNGLSTEQRKRLTIAVDLVSNPSIIFMDEPTSGLDARAAAIVMRAVKNVADTGRTVVCTIHQPSIDIFEAFDELMLMRRGGELIYAGPVGHHSCEVIQYFQAIPAIPRIKDNYNPSTWMLEVTSTSMEAQVGADFVQMYRASSMCKDKDMLVKRLSVPVPGTSDLHFPTQFPQKFWEQFKACLWKQCLSYWRTPSYNLVRLASMLGFCIFFGTLFWQRGNINHINDQRGLFTILGCMFGITLFTGTNICQAVMPFVSIERSVVYRERFAGMYSPWAYSFAQVAMEIPYVLVQVVMFMLIAYPMIGYAWTAAKFFWFMCTMSCTLLYFVYLGMMIVSLTPNIQLAFVLTSVCHGLQNLISGFLVPSPQIPRWWIWLYYISPMSWSLNVFFTTQFGDYNDRMIVVFGETKSVATFVKDYYGFRRDLLPLAAMVLAAFPVVFAVLFGYSISKLNFQRR
;
A
#
# COMPACT_ATOMS: atom_id res chain seq x y z
N MET A 1 -4.61 -9.90 31.79
CA MET A 1 -5.99 -9.89 31.25
C MET A 1 -6.49 -8.47 30.91
N GLN A 2 -6.28 -7.47 31.78
CA GLN A 2 -6.63 -6.05 31.54
C GLN A 2 -5.99 -5.41 30.28
N LEU A 3 -4.81 -5.90 29.87
CA LEU A 3 -4.11 -5.50 28.65
C LEU A 3 -4.71 -6.11 27.37
N LEU A 4 -5.32 -7.31 27.50
CA LEU A 4 -5.99 -8.00 26.40
C LEU A 4 -7.33 -7.33 26.08
N THR A 5 -8.05 -6.87 27.12
CA THR A 5 -9.30 -6.11 26.97
C THR A 5 -9.08 -4.70 26.42
N THR A 6 -7.96 -4.04 26.74
CA THR A 6 -7.59 -2.75 26.12
C THR A 6 -7.23 -2.90 24.64
N MET A 7 -6.56 -4.00 24.25
CA MET A 7 -6.21 -4.31 22.86
C MET A 7 -7.42 -4.75 22.01
N LEU A 8 -8.38 -5.46 22.61
CA LEU A 8 -9.60 -5.95 21.92
C LEU A 8 -10.67 -4.86 21.74
N GLY A 9 -10.50 -3.65 22.29
CA GLY A 9 -11.38 -2.52 22.03
C GLY A 9 -12.80 -2.66 22.58
N LEU A 10 -12.99 -3.46 23.62
CA LEU A 10 -14.26 -3.55 24.34
C LEU A 10 -14.29 -2.49 25.46
N ASN A 11 -15.09 -1.45 25.20
CA ASN A 11 -15.51 -0.37 26.10
C ASN A 11 -14.41 0.58 26.64
N ARG A 12 -14.05 1.57 25.82
CA ARG A 12 -13.89 2.94 26.36
C ARG A 12 -15.29 3.51 26.54
N GLY A 13 -15.58 4.10 27.70
CA GLY A 13 -16.77 4.93 27.89
C GLY A 13 -16.82 5.95 26.76
N ARG A 14 -17.78 5.80 25.85
CA ARG A 14 -17.92 6.69 24.70
C ARG A 14 -18.57 7.98 25.20
N GLU A 15 -17.76 9.01 25.43
CA GLU A 15 -18.29 10.36 25.48
C GLU A 15 -18.99 10.64 24.14
N ARG A 16 -20.23 11.13 24.22
CA ARG A 16 -20.99 11.53 23.02
C ARG A 16 -20.45 12.88 22.57
N ILE A 17 -19.57 12.86 21.56
CA ILE A 17 -19.08 14.07 20.92
C ILE A 17 -20.09 14.49 19.85
N CYS A 18 -20.60 15.71 19.94
CA CYS A 18 -21.44 16.31 18.90
C CYS A 18 -20.52 16.86 17.80
N ILE A 19 -20.56 16.27 16.60
CA ILE A 19 -19.70 16.64 15.47
C ILE A 19 -20.26 17.83 14.69
N LEU A 20 -21.59 17.87 14.50
CA LEU A 20 -22.32 18.93 13.80
C LEU A 20 -23.43 19.45 14.73
N LYS A 21 -23.56 20.77 14.85
CA LYS A 21 -24.51 21.45 15.73
C LYS A 21 -25.37 22.43 14.93
N ASP A 22 -26.69 22.23 14.94
CA ASP A 22 -27.69 23.12 14.34
C ASP A 22 -27.33 23.63 12.93
N VAL A 23 -26.86 22.71 12.09
CA VAL A 23 -26.45 23.00 10.71
C VAL A 23 -27.71 23.17 9.84
N THR A 24 -27.87 24.34 9.22
CA THR A 24 -29.00 24.65 8.34
C THR A 24 -28.51 25.29 7.04
N GLY A 25 -29.00 24.83 5.89
CA GLY A 25 -28.59 25.35 4.59
C GLY A 25 -29.41 24.78 3.44
N ILE A 26 -29.24 25.35 2.25
CA ILE A 26 -29.90 24.98 0.99
C ILE A 26 -28.88 24.99 -0.15
N LEU A 27 -28.93 24.02 -1.06
CA LEU A 27 -28.08 24.01 -2.26
C LEU A 27 -28.98 24.15 -3.49
N LYS A 28 -28.64 25.08 -4.38
CA LYS A 28 -29.46 25.42 -5.56
C LYS A 28 -28.89 24.75 -6.83
N PRO A 29 -29.75 24.39 -7.81
CA PRO A 29 -29.29 23.86 -9.10
C PRO A 29 -28.48 24.89 -9.90
N SER A 30 -27.63 24.40 -10.80
CA SER A 30 -26.77 25.19 -11.70
C SER A 30 -25.80 26.15 -11.01
N ARG A 31 -25.45 25.85 -9.75
CA ARG A 31 -24.51 26.64 -8.94
C ARG A 31 -23.42 25.76 -8.36
N MET A 32 -22.23 26.34 -8.25
CA MET A 32 -21.08 25.74 -7.59
C MET A 32 -20.82 26.43 -6.25
N THR A 33 -21.01 25.69 -5.17
CA THR A 33 -20.84 26.16 -3.80
C THR A 33 -19.51 25.68 -3.21
N LEU A 34 -18.78 26.59 -2.58
CA LEU A 34 -17.53 26.31 -1.88
C LEU A 34 -17.80 26.08 -0.39
N LEU A 35 -17.36 24.94 0.14
CA LEU A 35 -17.36 24.63 1.57
C LEU A 35 -15.99 24.92 2.17
N LEU A 36 -15.88 26.01 2.93
CA LEU A 36 -14.67 26.43 3.64
C LEU A 36 -14.81 26.17 5.14
N GLY A 37 -13.70 25.86 5.79
CA GLY A 37 -13.64 25.75 7.24
C GLY A 37 -12.34 25.10 7.71
N PRO A 38 -11.89 25.37 8.95
CA PRO A 38 -10.66 24.81 9.48
C PRO A 38 -10.72 23.26 9.54
N PRO A 39 -9.56 22.58 9.58
CA PRO A 39 -9.51 21.13 9.76
C PRO A 39 -10.30 20.70 11.00
N GLY A 40 -11.04 19.60 10.91
CA GLY A 40 -11.81 19.06 12.03
C GLY A 40 -13.15 19.75 12.34
N CYS A 41 -13.59 20.75 11.56
CA CYS A 41 -14.89 21.42 11.78
C CYS A 41 -16.13 20.64 11.30
N GLY A 42 -15.97 19.42 10.78
CA GLY A 42 -17.08 18.55 10.37
C GLY A 42 -17.43 18.56 8.87
N LYS A 43 -16.62 19.17 7.99
CA LYS A 43 -16.87 19.25 6.53
C LYS A 43 -17.18 17.88 5.89
N THR A 44 -16.28 16.91 6.04
CA THR A 44 -16.46 15.53 5.55
C THR A 44 -17.73 14.89 6.08
N THR A 45 -18.04 15.09 7.37
CA THR A 45 -19.25 14.56 7.99
C THR A 45 -20.51 15.17 7.38
N LEU A 46 -20.51 16.48 7.08
CA LEU A 46 -21.60 17.15 6.40
C LEU A 46 -21.79 16.63 4.97
N LEU A 47 -20.71 16.52 4.19
CA LEU A 47 -20.76 15.99 2.82
C LEU A 47 -21.27 14.54 2.79
N GLN A 48 -20.80 13.70 3.72
CA GLN A 48 -21.27 12.32 3.84
C GLN A 48 -22.73 12.23 4.30
N ALA A 49 -23.20 13.15 5.15
CA ALA A 49 -24.59 13.24 5.56
C ALA A 49 -25.49 13.55 4.35
N LEU A 50 -25.12 14.58 3.58
CA LEU A 50 -25.86 15.01 2.39
C LEU A 50 -25.86 13.94 1.29
N ALA A 51 -24.75 13.20 1.14
CA ALA A 51 -24.63 12.10 0.17
C ALA A 51 -25.32 10.78 0.60
N GLY A 52 -25.89 10.71 1.81
CA GLY A 52 -26.48 9.48 2.35
C GLY A 52 -25.47 8.39 2.75
N LYS A 53 -24.19 8.73 2.90
CA LYS A 53 -23.08 7.79 3.17
C LYS A 53 -22.61 7.78 4.62
N LEU A 54 -23.36 8.39 5.52
CA LEU A 54 -22.97 8.48 6.92
C LEU A 54 -22.87 7.09 7.57
N ASN A 55 -21.88 6.89 8.45
CA ASN A 55 -21.71 5.62 9.14
C ASN A 55 -22.93 5.34 10.04
N LYS A 56 -23.51 4.14 9.92
CA LYS A 56 -24.68 3.68 10.69
C LYS A 56 -24.53 3.76 12.22
N ASN A 57 -23.29 3.86 12.71
CA ASN A 57 -22.99 4.01 14.13
C ASN A 57 -23.19 5.44 14.67
N LEU A 58 -23.39 6.43 13.79
CA LEU A 58 -23.61 7.83 14.16
C LEU A 58 -25.11 8.10 14.28
N LYS A 59 -25.51 8.87 15.29
CA LYS A 59 -26.91 9.28 15.48
C LYS A 59 -27.13 10.63 14.80
N VAL A 60 -28.12 10.72 13.92
CA VAL A 60 -28.51 11.95 13.22
C VAL A 60 -29.85 12.43 13.76
N THR A 61 -29.97 13.74 13.96
CA THR A 61 -31.22 14.45 14.31
C THR A 61 -31.39 15.61 13.35
N GLY A 62 -32.58 15.74 12.74
CA GLY A 62 -32.87 16.72 11.69
C GLY A 62 -33.45 16.04 10.44
N GLU A 63 -33.85 16.85 9.45
CA GLU A 63 -34.41 16.40 8.17
C GLU A 63 -33.54 16.89 7.01
N ILE A 64 -33.36 16.05 5.99
CA ILE A 64 -32.64 16.37 4.75
C ILE A 64 -33.58 16.04 3.59
N GLU A 65 -33.81 17.02 2.72
CA GLU A 65 -34.73 16.92 1.59
C GLU A 65 -34.04 17.29 0.28
N TYR A 66 -34.35 16.56 -0.78
CA TYR A 66 -33.93 16.84 -2.16
C TYR A 66 -35.19 17.16 -2.96
N ASN A 67 -35.32 18.40 -3.43
CA ASN A 67 -36.52 18.86 -4.14
C ASN A 67 -37.82 18.53 -3.38
N GLY A 68 -37.83 18.71 -2.05
CA GLY A 68 -38.97 18.41 -1.16
C GLY A 68 -39.17 16.92 -0.83
N VAL A 69 -38.35 16.01 -1.36
CA VAL A 69 -38.42 14.57 -1.08
C VAL A 69 -37.40 14.21 0.00
N LYS A 70 -37.82 13.47 1.03
CA LYS A 70 -36.93 13.08 2.14
C LYS A 70 -35.88 12.08 1.68
N LEU A 71 -34.69 12.15 2.28
CA LEU A 71 -33.55 11.28 1.97
C LEU A 71 -33.87 9.76 2.01
N GLN A 72 -34.91 9.35 2.74
CA GLN A 72 -35.32 7.95 2.90
C GLN A 72 -36.17 7.41 1.74
N ASP A 73 -36.76 8.30 0.93
CA ASP A 73 -37.74 7.95 -0.10
C ASP A 73 -37.10 7.63 -1.47
N PHE A 74 -35.79 7.89 -1.62
CA PHE A 74 -35.03 7.63 -2.84
C PHE A 74 -33.62 7.08 -2.50
N VAL A 75 -32.79 6.80 -3.51
CA VAL A 75 -31.41 6.30 -3.32
C VAL A 75 -30.43 7.48 -3.42
N PRO A 76 -30.00 8.09 -2.29
CA PRO A 76 -29.13 9.26 -2.31
C PRO A 76 -27.75 8.97 -2.86
N GLU A 77 -27.17 7.79 -2.61
CA GLU A 77 -25.81 7.45 -3.03
C GLU A 77 -25.68 7.27 -4.56
N LYS A 78 -26.82 7.16 -5.26
CA LYS A 78 -26.89 7.14 -6.73
C LYS A 78 -27.28 8.51 -7.30
N THR A 79 -28.13 9.24 -6.60
CA THR A 79 -28.58 10.58 -7.00
C THR A 79 -27.47 11.61 -6.86
N ALA A 80 -26.66 11.48 -5.81
CA ALA A 80 -25.50 12.31 -5.54
C ALA A 80 -24.21 11.49 -5.57
N ALA A 81 -23.23 11.97 -6.35
CA ALA A 81 -21.91 11.37 -6.39
C ALA A 81 -21.02 12.00 -5.31
N TYR A 82 -20.42 11.16 -4.47
CA TYR A 82 -19.43 11.59 -3.47
C TYR A 82 -18.02 11.22 -3.94
N VAL A 83 -17.19 12.25 -4.12
CA VAL A 83 -15.77 12.12 -4.46
C VAL A 83 -14.97 12.22 -3.17
N GLY A 84 -14.38 11.10 -2.76
CA GLY A 84 -13.59 11.02 -1.53
C GLY A 84 -12.19 11.60 -1.68
N GLN A 85 -11.49 11.70 -0.54
CA GLN A 85 -10.13 12.21 -0.46
C GLN A 85 -9.11 11.30 -1.16
N TYR A 86 -9.32 9.98 -1.12
CA TYR A 86 -8.38 8.98 -1.62
C TYR A 86 -8.71 8.47 -3.02
N ASP A 87 -7.68 8.39 -3.88
CA ASP A 87 -7.77 7.88 -5.24
C ASP A 87 -7.49 6.37 -5.28
N LEU A 88 -8.55 5.56 -5.23
CA LEU A 88 -8.47 4.11 -5.33
C LEU A 88 -8.88 3.65 -6.73
N HIS A 89 -7.94 3.09 -7.48
CA HIS A 89 -8.12 2.62 -8.87
C HIS A 89 -7.43 1.27 -9.08
N VAL A 90 -7.82 0.56 -10.14
CA VAL A 90 -7.12 -0.67 -10.57
C VAL A 90 -5.87 -0.26 -11.36
N PRO A 91 -4.64 -0.59 -10.90
CA PRO A 91 -3.43 -0.07 -11.52
C PRO A 91 -3.17 -0.63 -12.93
N GLU A 92 -3.76 -1.78 -13.28
CA GLU A 92 -3.63 -2.41 -14.62
C GLU A 92 -4.56 -1.85 -15.70
N MET A 93 -5.53 -1.01 -15.34
CA MET A 93 -6.44 -0.41 -16.31
C MET A 93 -5.88 0.91 -16.84
N THR A 94 -6.24 1.27 -18.07
CA THR A 94 -5.99 2.62 -18.59
C THR A 94 -7.02 3.62 -18.05
N VAL A 95 -6.72 4.91 -18.21
CA VAL A 95 -7.66 6.00 -17.88
C VAL A 95 -8.98 5.82 -18.64
N ARG A 96 -8.92 5.58 -19.95
CA ARG A 96 -10.09 5.33 -20.82
C ARG A 96 -10.88 4.10 -20.38
N GLU A 97 -10.21 2.98 -20.13
CA GLU A 97 -10.85 1.74 -19.69
C GLU A 97 -11.58 1.92 -18.34
N THR A 98 -11.03 2.74 -17.44
CA THR A 98 -11.63 3.04 -16.13
C THR A 98 -12.91 3.87 -16.28
N LEU A 99 -12.89 4.90 -17.12
CA LEU A 99 -14.07 5.72 -17.40
C LEU A 99 -15.15 4.96 -18.17
N ASP A 100 -14.78 4.17 -19.18
CA ASP A 100 -15.70 3.29 -19.92
C ASP A 100 -16.35 2.27 -18.98
N PHE A 101 -15.56 1.67 -18.08
CA PHE A 101 -16.11 0.77 -17.07
C PHE A 101 -17.16 1.49 -16.22
N SER A 102 -16.89 2.70 -15.72
CA SER A 102 -17.88 3.47 -14.95
C SER A 102 -19.13 3.81 -15.76
N ALA A 103 -18.95 4.28 -17.00
CA ALA A 103 -20.04 4.65 -17.92
C ALA A 103 -21.06 3.53 -18.09
N ARG A 104 -20.57 2.29 -18.26
CA ARG A 104 -21.42 1.12 -18.41
C ARG A 104 -22.34 0.91 -17.20
N PHE A 105 -21.85 1.06 -15.98
CA PHE A 105 -22.65 0.80 -14.77
C PHE A 105 -23.60 1.93 -14.40
N GLN A 106 -23.14 3.17 -14.54
CA GLN A 106 -23.94 4.33 -14.15
C GLN A 106 -25.05 4.62 -15.17
N GLY A 107 -24.81 4.32 -16.45
CA GLY A 107 -25.72 4.54 -17.56
C GLY A 107 -25.73 5.98 -18.04
N VAL A 108 -25.99 6.21 -19.33
CA VAL A 108 -25.87 7.54 -19.97
C VAL A 108 -27.07 8.48 -19.67
N GLY A 109 -28.13 8.00 -19.01
CA GLY A 109 -29.32 8.81 -18.71
C GLY A 109 -29.97 9.43 -19.97
N SER A 110 -30.67 10.56 -19.82
CA SER A 110 -31.27 11.33 -20.93
C SER A 110 -30.26 12.12 -21.77
N ARG A 111 -28.95 11.98 -21.51
CA ARG A 111 -27.88 12.75 -22.20
C ARG A 111 -27.62 12.28 -23.63
N ALA A 112 -28.19 11.15 -24.06
CA ALA A 112 -28.17 10.70 -25.45
C ALA A 112 -28.74 11.75 -26.44
N GLU A 113 -29.60 12.67 -25.99
CA GLU A 113 -30.15 13.75 -26.81
C GLU A 113 -29.17 14.93 -26.99
N ILE A 114 -28.44 15.33 -25.94
CA ILE A 114 -27.36 16.33 -26.02
C ILE A 114 -26.21 15.76 -26.87
N MET A 115 -25.92 14.47 -26.69
CA MET A 115 -24.89 13.76 -27.44
C MET A 115 -25.25 13.65 -28.93
N LYS A 116 -26.52 13.50 -29.31
CA LYS A 116 -26.95 13.55 -30.72
C LYS A 116 -26.59 14.87 -31.41
N GLU A 117 -26.69 16.00 -30.72
CA GLU A 117 -26.37 17.32 -31.28
C GLU A 117 -24.85 17.56 -31.38
N VAL A 118 -24.06 17.05 -30.42
CA VAL A 118 -22.59 17.07 -30.49
C VAL A 118 -22.09 16.14 -31.60
N ILE A 119 -22.62 14.91 -31.69
CA ILE A 119 -22.35 13.94 -32.76
C ILE A 119 -22.67 14.53 -34.14
N ARG A 120 -23.76 15.30 -34.28
CA ARG A 120 -24.10 15.97 -35.54
C ARG A 120 -22.98 16.92 -35.97
N ARG A 121 -22.45 17.72 -35.05
CA ARG A 121 -21.35 18.68 -35.30
C ARG A 121 -19.99 18.00 -35.50
N GLU A 122 -19.73 16.87 -34.84
CA GLU A 122 -18.48 16.10 -34.99
C GLU A 122 -18.47 15.24 -36.26
N LYS A 123 -19.63 14.75 -36.73
CA LYS A 123 -19.78 14.11 -38.05
C LYS A 123 -19.51 15.07 -39.21
N GLU A 124 -19.87 16.34 -39.05
CA GLU A 124 -19.53 17.41 -39.99
C GLU A 124 -17.99 17.67 -40.03
N ALA A 125 -17.24 17.23 -39.01
CA ALA A 125 -15.79 17.40 -38.87
C ALA A 125 -14.93 16.12 -39.10
N GLY A 126 -15.54 14.97 -39.40
CA GLY A 126 -14.82 13.76 -39.85
C GLY A 126 -14.01 12.98 -38.79
N ILE A 127 -14.33 13.11 -37.49
CA ILE A 127 -13.64 12.40 -36.39
C ILE A 127 -14.55 11.25 -35.91
N THR A 128 -14.02 10.03 -35.74
CA THR A 128 -14.79 8.91 -35.13
C THR A 128 -14.19 8.45 -33.80
N PRO A 129 -14.78 8.88 -32.67
CA PRO A 129 -14.63 8.27 -31.36
C PRO A 129 -15.98 7.82 -30.76
N ASP A 130 -15.93 7.11 -29.63
CA ASP A 130 -17.08 6.84 -28.76
C ASP A 130 -17.44 8.13 -27.98
N PRO A 131 -18.57 8.80 -28.27
CA PRO A 131 -18.70 10.25 -28.10
C PRO A 131 -19.01 10.71 -26.66
N ASP A 132 -19.55 9.83 -25.81
CA ASP A 132 -19.87 10.16 -24.41
C ASP A 132 -18.61 10.31 -23.54
N ILE A 133 -17.68 9.36 -23.64
CA ILE A 133 -16.50 9.28 -22.76
C ILE A 133 -15.41 10.26 -23.19
N ASP A 134 -15.23 10.45 -24.51
CA ASP A 134 -14.27 11.42 -25.05
C ASP A 134 -14.62 12.85 -24.64
N THR A 135 -15.90 13.17 -24.50
CA THR A 135 -16.34 14.47 -23.97
C THR A 135 -15.95 14.64 -22.51
N TYR A 136 -16.22 13.66 -21.62
CA TYR A 136 -15.77 13.74 -20.23
C TYR A 136 -14.24 13.74 -20.10
N MET A 137 -13.53 12.99 -20.94
CA MET A 137 -12.06 13.01 -20.94
C MET A 137 -11.51 14.36 -21.37
N LYS A 138 -12.10 15.01 -22.39
CA LYS A 138 -11.73 16.37 -22.79
C LYS A 138 -12.07 17.39 -21.70
N ILE A 139 -13.27 17.31 -21.09
CA ILE A 139 -13.66 18.16 -19.96
C ILE A 139 -12.70 17.99 -18.78
N MET A 140 -12.27 16.77 -18.48
CA MET A 140 -11.31 16.50 -17.39
C MET A 140 -9.84 16.70 -17.80
N GLY A 141 -9.54 17.03 -19.06
CA GLY A 141 -8.17 17.17 -19.57
C GLY A 141 -7.33 15.89 -19.48
N LEU A 142 -7.97 14.73 -19.65
CA LEU A 142 -7.38 13.39 -19.57
C LEU A 142 -7.12 12.76 -20.95
N ASP A 143 -7.49 13.43 -22.03
CA ASP A 143 -7.35 13.00 -23.42
C ASP A 143 -5.90 12.59 -23.78
N THR A 144 -4.92 13.38 -23.35
CA THR A 144 -3.49 13.12 -23.60
C THR A 144 -2.95 11.88 -22.88
N CYS A 145 -3.61 11.43 -21.81
CA CYS A 145 -3.21 10.27 -21.00
C CYS A 145 -4.22 9.10 -21.07
N ALA A 146 -5.18 9.15 -22.00
CA ALA A 146 -6.30 8.22 -22.08
C ALA A 146 -5.87 6.74 -22.13
N ASP A 147 -4.77 6.45 -22.84
CA ASP A 147 -4.25 5.09 -23.04
C ASP A 147 -3.12 4.72 -22.06
N VAL A 148 -2.77 5.63 -21.14
CA VAL A 148 -1.76 5.39 -20.11
C VAL A 148 -2.37 4.59 -18.95
N LEU A 149 -1.60 3.65 -18.40
CA LEU A 149 -1.99 2.88 -17.21
C LEU A 149 -2.07 3.79 -15.98
N VAL A 150 -3.04 3.53 -15.10
CA VAL A 150 -3.16 4.28 -13.84
C VAL A 150 -1.94 4.09 -12.93
N GLY A 151 -1.41 2.86 -12.84
CA GLY A 151 -0.20 2.54 -12.07
C GLY A 151 -0.33 2.66 -10.55
N ASP A 152 0.73 2.26 -9.84
CA ASP A 152 0.84 2.21 -8.37
C ASP A 152 2.25 2.65 -7.89
N ALA A 153 2.64 2.36 -6.64
CA ALA A 153 3.94 2.75 -6.09
C ALA A 153 5.15 2.00 -6.71
N MET A 154 4.92 0.84 -7.34
CA MET A 154 5.94 0.00 -7.97
C MET A 154 5.86 0.05 -9.50
N ARG A 155 4.68 0.32 -10.06
CA ARG A 155 4.40 0.44 -11.50
C ARG A 155 4.14 1.89 -11.86
N ARG A 156 4.97 2.45 -12.75
CA ARG A 156 4.78 3.80 -13.29
C ARG A 156 3.41 3.91 -13.97
N GLY A 157 2.69 4.98 -13.69
CA GLY A 157 1.42 5.32 -14.31
C GLY A 157 1.20 6.82 -14.36
N ILE A 158 -0.06 7.24 -14.40
CA ILE A 158 -0.44 8.66 -14.41
C ILE A 158 -0.04 9.38 -13.11
N SER A 159 0.17 10.68 -13.20
CA SER A 159 0.52 11.57 -12.08
C SER A 159 -0.59 11.62 -11.02
N GLY A 160 -0.26 12.05 -9.80
CA GLY A 160 -1.26 12.21 -8.73
C GLY A 160 -2.43 13.10 -9.13
N GLY A 161 -2.16 14.20 -9.85
CA GLY A 161 -3.21 15.09 -10.32
C GLY A 161 -4.08 14.53 -11.43
N GLU A 162 -3.50 13.71 -12.32
CA GLU A 162 -4.28 12.93 -13.28
C GLU A 162 -5.13 11.85 -12.57
N LYS A 163 -4.63 11.21 -11.50
CA LYS A 163 -5.43 10.24 -10.72
C LYS A 163 -6.65 10.88 -10.08
N LYS A 164 -6.52 12.07 -9.52
CA LYS A 164 -7.64 12.80 -8.93
C LYS A 164 -8.69 13.19 -9.97
N ARG A 165 -8.24 13.66 -11.13
CA ARG A 165 -9.11 13.93 -12.28
C ARG A 165 -9.80 12.67 -12.78
N LEU A 166 -9.11 11.54 -12.80
CA LEU A 166 -9.71 10.25 -13.13
C LEU A 166 -10.74 9.81 -12.08
N THR A 167 -10.49 10.00 -10.77
CA THR A 167 -11.46 9.71 -9.71
C THR A 167 -12.73 10.55 -9.89
N THR A 168 -12.57 11.84 -10.16
CA THR A 168 -13.69 12.74 -10.43
C THR A 168 -14.44 12.31 -11.69
N GLY A 169 -13.73 12.05 -12.79
CA GLY A 169 -14.34 11.57 -14.04
C GLY A 169 -15.10 10.26 -13.85
N GLU A 170 -14.53 9.30 -13.13
CA GLU A 170 -15.17 8.02 -12.82
C GLU A 170 -16.50 8.21 -12.08
N MET A 171 -16.60 9.21 -11.20
CA MET A 171 -17.84 9.48 -10.45
C MET A 171 -18.85 10.31 -11.25
N ILE A 172 -18.40 11.20 -12.15
CA ILE A 172 -19.23 12.15 -12.91
C ILE A 172 -19.87 11.56 -14.17
N VAL A 173 -19.25 10.54 -14.78
CA VAL A 173 -19.69 9.94 -16.05
C VAL A 173 -21.15 9.46 -16.03
N GLY A 174 -21.72 9.25 -14.84
CA GLY A 174 -23.10 8.86 -14.60
C GLY A 174 -24.14 9.98 -14.65
N PRO A 175 -25.42 9.64 -14.41
CA PRO A 175 -26.53 10.57 -14.53
C PRO A 175 -26.73 11.44 -13.28
N SER A 176 -25.91 11.27 -12.23
CA SER A 176 -25.96 12.07 -11.00
C SER A 176 -25.79 13.55 -11.35
N LYS A 177 -26.71 14.40 -10.86
CA LYS A 177 -26.64 15.87 -11.04
C LYS A 177 -26.12 16.61 -9.81
N VAL A 178 -25.96 15.90 -8.69
CA VAL A 178 -25.42 16.46 -7.44
C VAL A 178 -24.04 15.87 -7.18
N LEU A 179 -23.06 16.74 -6.94
CA LEU A 179 -21.68 16.36 -6.69
C LEU A 179 -21.23 16.88 -5.33
N PHE A 180 -20.84 15.97 -4.44
CA PHE A 180 -20.20 16.28 -3.17
C PHE A 180 -18.74 15.90 -3.24
N MET A 181 -17.87 16.91 -3.20
CA MET A 181 -16.46 16.75 -3.46
C MET A 181 -15.66 17.10 -2.22
N ASP A 182 -15.01 16.10 -1.62
CA ASP A 182 -14.34 16.25 -0.32
C ASP A 182 -12.83 16.45 -0.50
N GLU A 183 -12.38 17.68 -0.19
CA GLU A 183 -10.97 18.09 -0.19
C GLU A 183 -10.24 17.67 -1.48
N ILE A 184 -10.84 18.02 -2.64
CA ILE A 184 -10.33 17.58 -3.94
C ILE A 184 -9.00 18.22 -4.34
N SER A 185 -8.63 19.34 -3.71
CA SER A 185 -7.32 19.97 -3.86
C SER A 185 -6.19 19.22 -3.15
N THR A 186 -6.51 18.33 -2.20
CA THR A 186 -5.49 17.53 -1.51
C THR A 186 -4.85 16.60 -2.53
N GLY A 187 -3.53 16.70 -2.71
CA GLY A 187 -2.85 15.95 -3.77
C GLY A 187 -2.63 16.72 -5.07
N LEU A 188 -3.12 17.96 -5.21
CA LEU A 188 -3.02 18.78 -6.43
C LEU A 188 -2.20 20.06 -6.24
N ASP A 189 -1.52 20.50 -7.28
CA ASP A 189 -0.97 21.86 -7.37
C ASP A 189 -2.07 22.88 -7.71
N SER A 190 -1.74 24.17 -7.55
CA SER A 190 -2.69 25.28 -7.68
C SER A 190 -3.30 25.39 -9.08
N SER A 191 -2.51 25.23 -10.15
CA SER A 191 -3.06 25.26 -11.52
C SER A 191 -3.92 24.05 -11.85
N THR A 192 -3.49 22.84 -11.50
CA THR A 192 -4.34 21.67 -11.73
C THR A 192 -5.64 21.81 -10.96
N THR A 193 -5.61 22.33 -9.73
CA THR A 193 -6.81 22.66 -8.97
C THR A 193 -7.69 23.67 -9.71
N PHE A 194 -7.12 24.78 -10.18
CA PHE A 194 -7.85 25.79 -10.95
C PHE A 194 -8.48 25.21 -12.22
N GLN A 195 -7.74 24.41 -12.99
CA GLN A 195 -8.25 23.73 -14.18
C GLN A 195 -9.42 22.80 -13.84
N VAL A 196 -9.30 21.97 -12.80
CA VAL A 196 -10.37 21.08 -12.36
C VAL A 196 -11.60 21.86 -11.94
N VAL A 197 -11.44 22.90 -11.11
CA VAL A 197 -12.55 23.72 -10.63
C VAL A 197 -13.18 24.51 -11.78
N SER A 198 -12.40 25.00 -12.74
CA SER A 198 -12.92 25.67 -13.95
C SER A 198 -13.77 24.71 -14.78
N CYS A 199 -13.35 23.45 -14.93
CA CYS A 199 -14.14 22.44 -15.62
C CYS A 199 -15.42 22.09 -14.85
N LEU A 200 -15.35 22.02 -13.52
CA LEU A 200 -16.53 21.82 -12.66
C LEU A 200 -17.51 22.99 -12.76
N GLN A 201 -17.02 24.24 -12.83
CA GLN A 201 -17.86 25.42 -13.00
C GLN A 201 -18.60 25.37 -14.35
N GLN A 202 -17.89 25.06 -15.43
CA GLN A 202 -18.50 24.86 -16.75
C GLN A 202 -19.55 23.76 -16.71
N LEU A 203 -19.27 22.65 -16.01
CA LEU A 203 -20.19 21.54 -15.83
C LEU A 203 -21.42 21.94 -15.00
N ALA A 204 -21.26 22.77 -13.95
CA ALA A 204 -22.36 23.32 -13.15
C ALA A 204 -23.29 24.18 -13.99
N HIS A 205 -22.75 25.14 -14.74
CA HIS A 205 -23.57 26.11 -15.49
C HIS A 205 -24.15 25.53 -16.79
N ILE A 206 -23.42 24.70 -17.52
CA ILE A 206 -23.87 24.15 -18.82
C ILE A 206 -24.80 22.94 -18.61
N SER A 207 -24.48 22.07 -17.66
CA SER A 207 -25.20 20.80 -17.46
C SER A 207 -26.14 20.80 -16.25
N GLU A 208 -26.38 21.98 -15.66
CA GLU A 208 -27.27 22.21 -14.51
C GLU A 208 -26.94 21.33 -13.28
N PHE A 209 -25.66 21.14 -12.98
CA PHE A 209 -25.25 20.40 -11.78
C PHE A 209 -25.31 21.27 -10.53
N THR A 210 -25.65 20.65 -9.40
CA THR A 210 -25.44 21.21 -8.06
C THR A 210 -24.12 20.66 -7.52
N ILE A 211 -23.11 21.50 -7.39
CA ILE A 211 -21.77 21.06 -6.96
C ILE A 211 -21.43 21.72 -5.63
N LEU A 212 -21.15 20.91 -4.61
CA LEU A 212 -20.60 21.37 -3.33
C LEU A 212 -19.19 20.82 -3.18
N VAL A 213 -18.21 21.72 -3.22
CA VAL A 213 -16.79 21.38 -3.16
C VAL A 213 -16.21 21.86 -1.83
N SER A 214 -15.66 20.94 -1.04
CA SER A 214 -14.79 21.28 0.09
C SER A 214 -13.38 21.51 -0.42
N LEU A 215 -12.86 22.73 -0.23
CA LEU A 215 -11.46 23.06 -0.44
C LEU A 215 -10.91 23.62 0.87
N LEU A 216 -9.67 23.29 1.20
CA LEU A 216 -9.04 23.86 2.37
C LEU A 216 -8.65 25.31 2.10
N GLN A 217 -7.79 25.60 1.13
CA GLN A 217 -7.42 26.99 0.79
C GLN A 217 -7.29 27.15 -0.72
N PRO A 218 -8.37 27.55 -1.43
CA PRO A 218 -8.29 27.85 -2.85
C PRO A 218 -7.49 29.13 -3.09
N THR A 219 -6.74 29.15 -4.20
CA THR A 219 -6.08 30.39 -4.67
C THR A 219 -7.13 31.45 -5.02
N PRO A 220 -6.78 32.75 -5.06
CA PRO A 220 -7.73 33.81 -5.43
C PRO A 220 -8.46 33.52 -6.75
N GLU A 221 -7.74 33.01 -7.75
CA GLU A 221 -8.33 32.68 -9.05
C GLU A 221 -9.34 31.53 -8.93
N THR A 222 -9.03 30.51 -8.13
CA THR A 222 -9.91 29.37 -7.89
C THR A 222 -11.13 29.77 -7.07
N TYR A 223 -10.95 30.63 -6.07
CA TYR A 223 -12.01 31.19 -5.23
C TYR A 223 -13.02 31.99 -6.06
N GLU A 224 -12.53 32.74 -7.06
CA GLU A 224 -13.39 33.55 -7.92
C GLU A 224 -14.37 32.73 -8.77
N LEU A 225 -14.08 31.45 -9.03
CA LEU A 225 -14.93 30.54 -9.82
C LEU A 225 -16.23 30.11 -9.10
N PHE A 226 -16.33 30.29 -7.78
CA PHE A 226 -17.49 29.85 -7.00
C PHE A 226 -18.60 30.89 -6.94
N ASP A 227 -19.85 30.42 -6.98
CA ASP A 227 -21.06 31.26 -6.89
C ASP A 227 -21.40 31.60 -5.43
N ASP A 228 -21.38 30.57 -4.57
CA ASP A 228 -21.79 30.63 -3.17
C ASP A 228 -20.72 30.04 -2.25
N ILE A 229 -20.76 30.45 -0.97
CA ILE A 229 -19.84 29.97 0.07
C ILE A 229 -20.64 29.48 1.27
N ILE A 230 -20.26 28.33 1.80
CA ILE A 230 -20.60 27.84 3.13
C ILE A 230 -19.33 27.88 3.97
N LEU A 231 -19.33 28.67 5.03
CA LEU A 231 -18.22 28.77 5.98
C LEU A 231 -18.61 28.03 7.27
N MET A 232 -17.82 27.02 7.65
CA MET A 232 -18.05 26.22 8.86
C MET A 232 -16.93 26.37 9.88
N ALA A 233 -17.28 26.42 11.17
CA ALA A 233 -16.35 26.30 12.30
C ALA A 233 -17.01 25.58 13.46
N GLU A 234 -16.24 24.80 14.23
CA GLU A 234 -16.71 24.08 15.44
C GLU A 234 -18.02 23.25 15.27
N GLY A 235 -18.29 22.77 14.04
CA GLY A 235 -19.49 21.99 13.72
C GLY A 235 -20.72 22.83 13.37
N GLN A 236 -20.62 24.16 13.29
CA GLN A 236 -21.69 25.10 12.96
C GLN A 236 -21.42 25.81 11.61
N ILE A 237 -22.47 26.33 10.97
CA ILE A 237 -22.37 27.22 9.81
C ILE A 237 -22.30 28.67 10.29
N VAL A 238 -21.18 29.32 9.99
CA VAL A 238 -20.92 30.73 10.30
C VAL A 238 -21.52 31.66 9.25
N TYR A 239 -21.47 31.24 7.98
CA TYR A 239 -22.02 32.00 6.86
C TYR A 239 -22.46 31.05 5.76
N HIS A 240 -23.59 31.35 5.11
CA HIS A 240 -24.04 30.67 3.91
C HIS A 240 -24.73 31.66 2.95
N GLY A 241 -24.17 31.85 1.76
CA GLY A 241 -24.73 32.77 0.76
C GLY A 241 -23.76 33.12 -0.37
N PRO A 242 -24.09 34.15 -1.18
CA PRO A 242 -23.28 34.57 -2.32
C PRO A 242 -21.89 35.04 -1.92
N LYS A 243 -20.87 34.62 -2.70
CA LYS A 243 -19.47 35.02 -2.48
C LYS A 243 -19.28 36.54 -2.34
N SER A 244 -19.99 37.34 -3.12
CA SER A 244 -19.85 38.81 -3.15
C SER A 244 -20.22 39.50 -1.83
N CYS A 245 -21.02 38.86 -0.98
CA CYS A 245 -21.53 39.45 0.27
C CYS A 245 -20.74 39.03 1.52
N ILE A 246 -19.77 38.09 1.42
CA ILE A 246 -19.10 37.55 2.60
C ILE A 246 -18.11 38.55 3.22
N LEU A 247 -17.35 39.29 2.40
CA LEU A 247 -16.39 40.27 2.90
C LEU A 247 -17.09 41.45 3.58
N SER A 248 -18.20 41.93 3.01
CA SER A 248 -19.02 42.97 3.65
C SER A 248 -19.67 42.50 4.96
N PHE A 249 -20.02 41.22 5.07
CA PHE A 249 -20.46 40.63 6.34
C PHE A 249 -19.36 40.69 7.42
N PHE A 250 -18.12 40.29 7.12
CA PHE A 250 -17.02 40.37 8.08
C PHE A 250 -16.59 41.81 8.39
N GLU A 251 -16.69 42.74 7.42
CA GLU A 251 -16.50 44.17 7.66
C GLU A 251 -17.54 44.72 8.62
N SER A 252 -18.81 44.33 8.47
CA SER A 252 -19.88 44.69 9.41
C SER A 252 -19.66 44.08 10.82
N CYS A 253 -18.85 43.02 10.91
CA CYS A 253 -18.43 42.44 12.17
C CYS A 253 -17.18 43.09 12.78
N GLY A 254 -16.54 44.04 12.10
CA GLY A 254 -15.33 44.76 12.56
C GLY A 254 -14.00 44.26 11.97
N PHE A 255 -14.02 43.38 10.95
CA PHE A 255 -12.82 42.77 10.37
C PHE A 255 -12.65 43.12 8.89
N LYS A 256 -11.45 43.55 8.46
CA LYS A 256 -11.16 43.93 7.07
C LYS A 256 -10.06 43.07 6.45
N CYS A 257 -10.26 42.64 5.20
CA CYS A 257 -9.27 41.88 4.44
C CYS A 257 -8.17 42.80 3.88
N PRO A 258 -6.87 42.47 4.02
CA PRO A 258 -5.75 43.18 3.39
C PRO A 258 -5.74 43.07 1.84
N GLU A 259 -5.13 44.04 1.14
CA GLU A 259 -5.16 44.14 -0.33
C GLU A 259 -4.44 43.01 -1.08
N ARG A 260 -3.30 42.52 -0.56
CA ARG A 260 -2.52 41.43 -1.17
C ARG A 260 -2.77 40.06 -0.54
N LYS A 261 -3.83 39.91 0.26
CA LYS A 261 -4.18 38.63 0.90
C LYS A 261 -5.38 37.97 0.21
N GLY A 262 -5.32 36.65 0.05
CA GLY A 262 -6.43 35.88 -0.50
C GLY A 262 -7.67 35.91 0.39
N SER A 263 -8.85 36.10 -0.20
CA SER A 263 -10.13 36.12 0.52
C SER A 263 -10.37 34.85 1.32
N ALA A 264 -10.09 33.67 0.74
CA ALA A 264 -10.28 32.39 1.42
C ALA A 264 -9.39 32.22 2.66
N ASP A 265 -8.16 32.72 2.62
CA ASP A 265 -7.21 32.66 3.74
C ASP A 265 -7.66 33.56 4.88
N PHE A 266 -8.07 34.79 4.55
CA PHE A 266 -8.69 35.72 5.50
C PHE A 266 -9.88 35.08 6.22
N LEU A 267 -10.80 34.44 5.48
CA LEU A 267 -12.01 33.82 6.04
C LEU A 267 -11.72 32.68 7.00
N GLN A 268 -10.60 31.97 6.85
CA GLN A 268 -10.22 30.92 7.79
C GLN A 268 -9.49 31.45 9.01
N GLU A 269 -8.61 32.44 8.81
CA GLU A 269 -7.84 33.03 9.89
C GLU A 269 -8.68 33.94 10.80
N VAL A 270 -9.71 34.61 10.28
CA VAL A 270 -10.63 35.41 11.10
C VAL A 270 -11.43 34.55 12.10
N LEU A 271 -11.59 33.25 11.82
CA LEU A 271 -12.21 32.27 12.72
C LEU A 271 -11.20 31.67 13.72
N SER A 272 -9.89 31.89 13.52
CA SER A 272 -8.83 31.39 14.37
C SER A 272 -8.56 32.33 15.54
N LYS A 273 -8.48 31.77 16.74
CA LYS A 273 -8.15 32.54 17.96
C LYS A 273 -6.76 33.19 17.92
N LYS A 274 -5.80 32.60 17.20
CA LYS A 274 -4.43 33.15 17.10
C LYS A 274 -4.34 34.33 16.15
N ASP A 275 -5.17 34.34 15.11
CA ASP A 275 -4.97 35.18 13.93
C ASP A 275 -6.03 36.29 13.80
N GLN A 276 -7.19 36.17 14.48
CA GLN A 276 -8.31 37.10 14.35
C GLN A 276 -7.95 38.56 14.71
N GLN A 277 -7.02 38.78 15.64
CA GLN A 277 -6.63 40.15 16.07
C GLN A 277 -6.03 40.99 14.94
N GLN A 278 -5.28 40.38 14.01
CA GLN A 278 -4.54 41.12 12.98
C GLN A 278 -5.47 41.78 11.94
N TYR A 279 -6.74 41.38 11.89
CA TYR A 279 -7.73 41.88 10.94
C TYR A 279 -8.69 42.91 11.53
N TRP A 280 -8.55 43.25 12.80
CA TRP A 280 -9.42 44.19 13.48
C TRP A 280 -9.24 45.60 12.91
N SER A 281 -10.30 46.16 12.32
CA SER A 281 -10.26 47.46 11.64
C SER A 281 -10.88 48.60 12.47
N CYS A 282 -11.63 48.27 13.54
CA CYS A 282 -12.28 49.24 14.40
C CYS A 282 -11.29 49.90 15.38
N THR A 283 -10.66 50.99 14.94
CA THR A 283 -9.70 51.78 15.76
C THR A 283 -10.31 52.42 17.02
N LYS A 284 -11.63 52.52 17.12
CA LYS A 284 -12.35 53.12 18.27
C LYS A 284 -12.64 52.12 19.40
N GLU A 285 -12.58 50.82 19.15
CA GLU A 285 -12.92 49.77 20.11
C GLU A 285 -11.72 48.84 20.36
N ARG A 286 -11.51 48.43 21.61
CA ARG A 286 -10.48 47.44 21.93
C ARG A 286 -10.92 46.07 21.42
N TYR A 287 -10.01 45.39 20.72
CA TYR A 287 -10.24 44.04 20.21
C TYR A 287 -10.59 43.07 21.36
N ASN A 288 -11.70 42.35 21.20
CA ASN A 288 -12.08 41.19 22.00
C ASN A 288 -12.33 40.01 21.05
N PHE A 289 -11.93 38.81 21.46
CA PHE A 289 -12.14 37.61 20.65
C PHE A 289 -13.63 37.34 20.42
N VAL A 290 -14.05 37.31 19.15
CA VAL A 290 -15.42 37.00 18.75
C VAL A 290 -15.53 35.50 18.54
N THR A 291 -16.42 34.87 19.31
CA THR A 291 -16.65 33.42 19.28
C THR A 291 -17.46 32.99 18.06
N VAL A 292 -17.37 31.70 17.69
CA VAL A 292 -18.13 31.13 16.57
C VAL A 292 -19.65 31.30 16.77
N ASP A 293 -20.15 31.04 17.98
CA ASP A 293 -21.57 31.24 18.32
C ASP A 293 -22.03 32.69 18.07
N GLN A 294 -21.20 33.68 18.44
CA GLN A 294 -21.50 35.10 18.18
C GLN A 294 -21.53 35.43 16.69
N PHE A 295 -20.64 34.84 15.88
CA PHE A 295 -20.72 35.02 14.43
C PHE A 295 -21.98 34.38 13.84
N CYS A 296 -22.38 33.20 14.33
CA CYS A 296 -23.61 32.53 13.91
C CYS A 296 -24.85 33.39 14.25
N ASP A 297 -24.90 34.00 15.43
CA ASP A 297 -26.01 34.89 15.81
C ASP A 297 -26.05 36.16 14.96
N LYS A 298 -24.88 36.76 14.68
CA LYS A 298 -24.77 37.91 13.74
C LYS A 298 -25.19 37.52 12.33
N PHE A 299 -24.86 36.32 11.86
CA PHE A 299 -25.29 35.84 10.55
C PHE A 299 -26.81 35.67 10.48
N LYS A 300 -27.45 35.06 11.48
CA LYS A 300 -28.91 34.95 11.56
C LYS A 300 -29.60 36.32 11.53
N ALA A 301 -28.99 37.33 12.14
CA ALA A 301 -29.49 38.71 12.15
C ALA A 301 -29.23 39.47 10.83
N SER A 302 -28.26 39.03 10.02
CA SER A 302 -27.90 39.67 8.75
C SER A 302 -28.98 39.49 7.68
N GLN A 303 -29.03 40.40 6.69
CA GLN A 303 -29.97 40.30 5.56
C GLN A 303 -29.84 38.95 4.82
N THR A 304 -28.60 38.46 4.63
CA THR A 304 -28.36 37.18 3.96
C THR A 304 -28.92 36.01 4.76
N GLY A 305 -28.76 36.02 6.10
CA GLY A 305 -29.31 34.98 6.98
C GLY A 305 -30.83 34.99 7.03
N GLN A 306 -31.46 36.18 7.05
CA GLN A 306 -32.92 36.31 7.00
C GLN A 306 -33.50 35.82 5.67
N ASN A 307 -32.86 36.17 4.55
CA ASN A 307 -33.27 35.69 3.22
C ASN A 307 -33.19 34.15 3.13
N LEU A 308 -32.12 33.55 3.67
CA LEU A 308 -31.96 32.10 3.73
C LEU A 308 -33.06 31.43 4.57
N ALA A 309 -33.39 32.00 5.72
CA ALA A 309 -34.48 31.50 6.58
C ALA A 309 -35.85 31.61 5.88
N GLU A 310 -36.10 32.72 5.16
CA GLU A 310 -37.32 32.89 4.38
C GLU A 310 -37.41 31.87 3.23
N GLU A 311 -36.32 31.62 2.50
CA GLU A 311 -36.28 30.62 1.43
C GLU A 311 -36.54 29.21 1.95
N LEU A 312 -35.95 28.83 3.09
CA LEU A 312 -36.17 27.52 3.71
C LEU A 312 -37.60 27.33 4.22
N SER A 313 -38.31 28.42 4.54
CA SER A 313 -39.71 28.37 4.97
C SER A 313 -40.70 28.14 3.82
N LYS A 314 -40.28 28.38 2.56
CA LYS A 314 -41.14 28.22 1.38
C LYS A 314 -41.16 26.74 0.95
N PRO A 315 -42.34 26.09 0.86
CA PRO A 315 -42.43 24.71 0.39
C PRO A 315 -41.98 24.59 -1.08
N TYR A 316 -41.33 23.48 -1.42
CA TYR A 316 -40.85 23.23 -2.79
C TYR A 316 -42.03 22.99 -3.73
N ASP A 317 -41.98 23.63 -4.91
CA ASP A 317 -42.99 23.48 -5.96
C ASP A 317 -42.67 22.24 -6.83
N GLU A 318 -43.40 21.14 -6.60
CA GLU A 318 -43.23 19.87 -7.31
C GLU A 318 -43.35 20.00 -8.84
N SER A 319 -44.06 21.02 -9.34
CA SER A 319 -44.23 21.25 -10.78
C SER A 319 -42.96 21.66 -11.52
N LYS A 320 -41.94 22.14 -10.78
CA LYS A 320 -40.62 22.53 -11.31
C LYS A 320 -39.61 21.38 -11.36
N GLY A 321 -39.92 20.24 -10.73
CA GLY A 321 -39.03 19.08 -10.66
C GLY A 321 -39.09 18.20 -11.92
N HIS A 322 -37.95 17.92 -12.55
CA HIS A 322 -37.90 16.95 -13.64
C HIS A 322 -38.14 15.53 -13.10
N LYS A 323 -39.07 14.76 -13.67
CA LYS A 323 -39.44 13.39 -13.21
C LYS A 323 -38.28 12.39 -13.09
N ASN A 324 -37.13 12.64 -13.75
CA ASN A 324 -35.94 11.80 -13.75
C ASN A 324 -34.77 12.37 -12.90
N ALA A 325 -35.02 13.41 -12.08
CA ALA A 325 -33.97 14.04 -11.28
C ALA A 325 -33.51 13.20 -10.08
N LEU A 326 -34.39 12.37 -9.53
CA LEU A 326 -34.13 11.48 -8.39
C LEU A 326 -34.13 10.02 -8.83
N PHE A 327 -33.21 9.24 -8.29
CA PHE A 327 -33.12 7.81 -8.57
C PHE A 327 -33.79 6.99 -7.48
N PHE A 328 -34.83 6.25 -7.86
CA PHE A 328 -35.54 5.32 -6.98
C PHE A 328 -35.05 3.86 -7.13
N SER A 329 -34.31 3.55 -8.20
CA SER A 329 -33.73 2.22 -8.42
C SER A 329 -32.24 2.18 -8.05
N ILE A 330 -31.84 1.12 -7.36
CA ILE A 330 -30.45 0.93 -6.91
C ILE A 330 -29.48 0.77 -8.10
N TYR A 331 -29.84 0.00 -9.14
CA TYR A 331 -28.97 -0.27 -10.29
C TYR A 331 -29.58 0.25 -11.59
N SER A 332 -28.75 0.83 -12.48
CA SER A 332 -29.19 1.41 -13.76
C SER A 332 -29.33 0.36 -14.87
N LEU A 333 -28.50 -0.69 -14.82
CA LEU A 333 -28.49 -1.77 -15.80
C LEU A 333 -29.35 -2.97 -15.38
N SER A 334 -29.75 -3.77 -16.37
CA SER A 334 -30.32 -5.08 -16.12
C SER A 334 -29.30 -5.98 -15.42
N LYS A 335 -29.78 -6.99 -14.66
CA LYS A 335 -28.91 -7.95 -13.99
C LYS A 335 -27.93 -8.65 -14.95
N TRP A 336 -28.35 -8.88 -16.19
CA TRP A 336 -27.51 -9.53 -17.20
C TRP A 336 -26.41 -8.61 -17.73
N ASP A 337 -26.71 -7.33 -17.95
CA ASP A 337 -25.73 -6.36 -18.42
C ASP A 337 -24.69 -6.02 -17.35
N LEU A 338 -25.10 -5.96 -16.07
CA LEU A 338 -24.18 -5.85 -14.92
C LEU A 338 -23.16 -7.00 -14.92
N LEU A 339 -23.64 -8.23 -15.13
CA LEU A 339 -22.80 -9.42 -15.20
C LEU A 339 -21.86 -9.36 -16.41
N LYS A 340 -22.36 -8.99 -17.58
CA LYS A 340 -21.58 -8.86 -18.82
C LYS A 340 -20.45 -7.84 -18.69
N ALA A 341 -20.73 -6.68 -18.09
CA ALA A 341 -19.72 -5.64 -17.87
C ALA A 341 -18.64 -6.08 -16.86
N CYS A 342 -19.03 -6.72 -15.75
CA CYS A 342 -18.08 -7.29 -14.80
C CYS A 342 -17.22 -8.39 -15.43
N PHE A 343 -17.82 -9.22 -16.30
CA PHE A 343 -17.12 -10.29 -17.02
C PHE A 343 -16.08 -9.74 -17.99
N ALA A 344 -16.43 -8.70 -18.76
CA ALA A 344 -15.50 -8.04 -19.67
C ALA A 344 -14.29 -7.45 -18.93
N ARG A 345 -14.52 -6.77 -17.79
CA ARG A 345 -13.43 -6.23 -16.96
C ARG A 345 -12.51 -7.33 -16.45
N GLU A 346 -13.08 -8.38 -15.85
CA GLU A 346 -12.27 -9.45 -15.26
C GLU A 346 -11.43 -10.17 -16.33
N LEU A 347 -11.98 -10.38 -17.53
CA LEU A 347 -11.25 -10.93 -18.67
C LEU A 347 -10.08 -10.03 -19.10
N LEU A 348 -10.29 -8.71 -19.13
CA LEU A 348 -9.24 -7.73 -19.45
C LEU A 348 -8.11 -7.76 -18.42
N LEU A 349 -8.45 -7.78 -17.13
CA LEU A 349 -7.47 -7.87 -16.04
C LEU A 349 -6.67 -9.17 -16.08
N MET A 350 -7.32 -10.29 -16.42
CA MET A 350 -6.63 -11.57 -16.61
C MET A 350 -5.66 -11.52 -17.81
N LYS A 351 -6.02 -10.83 -18.90
CA LYS A 351 -5.13 -10.64 -20.06
C LYS A 351 -3.91 -9.78 -19.70
N ARG A 352 -4.09 -8.68 -18.96
CA ARG A 352 -2.98 -7.80 -18.52
C ARG A 352 -2.05 -8.49 -17.52
N ASN A 353 -2.61 -9.30 -16.62
CA ASN A 353 -1.84 -10.12 -15.66
C ASN A 353 -1.56 -11.54 -16.17
N ALA A 354 -1.59 -11.77 -17.50
CA ALA A 354 -1.40 -13.09 -18.09
C ALA A 354 -0.07 -13.73 -17.68
N PHE A 355 1.00 -12.93 -17.51
CA PHE A 355 2.30 -13.42 -17.05
C PHE A 355 2.20 -14.26 -15.76
N ILE A 356 1.41 -13.83 -14.78
CA ILE A 356 1.29 -14.53 -13.50
C ILE A 356 0.49 -15.83 -13.68
N HIS A 357 -0.58 -15.80 -14.47
CA HIS A 357 -1.37 -16.99 -14.78
C HIS A 357 -0.57 -18.03 -15.59
N ILE A 358 0.21 -17.58 -16.58
CA ILE A 358 1.13 -18.41 -17.36
C ILE A 358 2.19 -19.04 -16.46
N THR A 359 2.80 -18.24 -15.57
CA THR A 359 3.80 -18.74 -14.61
C THR A 359 3.21 -19.82 -13.70
N LYS A 360 1.97 -19.66 -13.21
CA LYS A 360 1.27 -20.68 -12.41
C LYS A 360 0.99 -21.96 -13.21
N ALA A 361 0.57 -21.85 -14.47
CA ALA A 361 0.33 -23.00 -15.33
C ALA A 361 1.64 -23.75 -15.67
N ALA A 362 2.71 -23.01 -15.98
CA ALA A 362 4.03 -23.57 -16.22
C ALA A 362 4.59 -24.27 -14.97
N GLN A 363 4.38 -23.69 -13.77
CA GLN A 363 4.71 -24.32 -12.50
C GLN A 363 3.99 -25.66 -12.32
N LEU A 364 2.69 -25.75 -12.60
CA LEU A 364 1.93 -27.00 -12.48
C LEU A 364 2.45 -28.07 -13.45
N GLY A 365 2.77 -27.69 -14.69
CA GLY A 365 3.38 -28.60 -15.67
C GLY A 365 4.76 -29.10 -15.22
N LEU A 366 5.61 -28.20 -14.72
CA LEU A 366 6.92 -28.54 -14.15
C LEU A 366 6.77 -29.52 -12.97
N PHE A 367 5.80 -29.31 -12.09
CA PHE A 367 5.52 -30.24 -11.00
C PHE A 367 5.02 -31.59 -11.50
N GLY A 368 4.20 -31.64 -12.55
CA GLY A 368 3.82 -32.90 -13.21
C GLY A 368 5.04 -33.69 -13.67
N LEU A 369 6.02 -33.02 -14.27
CA LEU A 369 7.28 -33.63 -14.71
C LEU A 369 8.13 -34.13 -13.53
N ILE A 370 8.32 -33.30 -12.50
CA ILE A 370 9.10 -33.68 -11.32
C ILE A 370 8.44 -34.86 -10.60
N THR A 371 7.11 -34.83 -10.41
CA THR A 371 6.37 -35.93 -9.78
C THR A 371 6.48 -37.21 -10.60
N GLY A 372 6.29 -37.12 -11.93
CA GLY A 372 6.39 -38.26 -12.82
C GLY A 372 7.78 -38.90 -12.85
N THR A 373 8.84 -38.09 -12.74
CA THR A 373 10.22 -38.60 -12.71
C THR A 373 10.65 -39.13 -11.34
N VAL A 374 10.04 -38.68 -10.25
CA VAL A 374 10.26 -39.25 -8.90
C VAL A 374 9.58 -40.63 -8.79
N PHE A 375 8.34 -40.74 -9.25
CA PHE A 375 7.54 -41.97 -9.18
C PHE A 375 7.60 -42.76 -10.50
N LEU A 376 8.77 -42.91 -11.10
CA LEU A 376 8.91 -43.39 -12.48
C LEU A 376 8.46 -44.86 -12.65
N ARG A 377 7.61 -45.13 -13.66
CA ARG A 377 6.97 -46.43 -13.93
C ARG A 377 7.92 -47.63 -13.90
N THR A 378 9.14 -47.52 -14.41
CA THR A 378 10.08 -48.67 -14.48
C THR A 378 10.54 -49.17 -13.12
N ARG A 379 10.27 -48.42 -12.04
CA ARG A 379 10.57 -48.77 -10.65
C ARG A 379 9.33 -49.14 -9.84
N MET A 380 8.15 -49.17 -10.45
CA MET A 380 6.87 -49.35 -9.76
C MET A 380 6.24 -50.70 -10.12
N GLY A 381 6.22 -51.63 -9.15
CA GLY A 381 5.57 -52.95 -9.28
C GLY A 381 4.13 -52.98 -8.74
N VAL A 382 3.44 -54.11 -8.92
CA VAL A 382 2.12 -54.39 -8.31
C VAL A 382 2.33 -55.26 -7.07
N ASP A 383 2.63 -54.63 -5.93
CA ASP A 383 2.83 -55.28 -4.64
C ASP A 383 2.38 -54.35 -3.48
N ARG A 384 2.47 -54.84 -2.24
CA ARG A 384 2.02 -54.10 -1.04
C ARG A 384 2.89 -52.87 -0.74
N ILE A 385 4.15 -52.87 -1.13
CA ILE A 385 5.10 -51.76 -0.86
C ILE A 385 4.86 -50.64 -1.88
N HIS A 386 4.87 -50.94 -3.18
CA HIS A 386 4.66 -49.96 -4.24
C HIS A 386 3.23 -49.43 -4.27
N ALA A 387 2.24 -50.18 -3.77
CA ALA A 387 0.90 -49.65 -3.53
C ALA A 387 0.89 -48.39 -2.64
N ASN A 388 1.73 -48.33 -1.61
CA ASN A 388 1.83 -47.12 -0.77
C ASN A 388 2.44 -45.94 -1.56
N TYR A 389 3.32 -46.18 -2.53
CA TYR A 389 3.88 -45.14 -3.38
C TYR A 389 2.87 -44.63 -4.42
N TYR A 390 2.06 -45.51 -5.02
CA TYR A 390 0.93 -45.10 -5.86
C TYR A 390 -0.09 -44.26 -5.09
N MET A 391 -0.37 -44.63 -3.83
CA MET A 391 -1.22 -43.83 -2.95
C MET A 391 -0.57 -42.47 -2.64
N GLY A 392 0.73 -42.46 -2.32
CA GLY A 392 1.50 -41.25 -2.05
C GLY A 392 1.55 -40.29 -3.24
N SER A 393 1.63 -40.80 -4.47
CA SER A 393 1.63 -39.97 -5.68
C SER A 393 0.27 -39.31 -5.93
N LEU A 394 -0.85 -40.03 -5.70
CA LEU A 394 -2.20 -39.47 -5.80
C LEU A 394 -2.44 -38.38 -4.74
N PHE A 395 -2.03 -38.63 -3.49
CA PHE A 395 -2.12 -37.63 -2.43
C PHE A 395 -1.24 -36.40 -2.71
N TYR A 396 -0.03 -36.60 -3.24
CA TYR A 396 0.85 -35.48 -3.60
C TYR A 396 0.27 -34.62 -4.73
N ALA A 397 -0.39 -35.23 -5.72
CA ALA A 397 -1.10 -34.49 -6.76
C ALA A 397 -2.20 -33.59 -6.16
N LEU A 398 -2.95 -34.07 -5.16
CA LEU A 398 -3.93 -33.26 -4.44
C LEU A 398 -3.25 -32.13 -3.63
N LEU A 399 -2.17 -32.43 -2.92
CA LEU A 399 -1.40 -31.45 -2.13
C LEU A 399 -0.90 -30.28 -3.00
N LEU A 400 -0.37 -30.57 -4.19
CA LEU A 400 0.09 -29.56 -5.15
C LEU A 400 -1.02 -28.58 -5.56
N LEU A 401 -2.25 -29.06 -5.73
CA LEU A 401 -3.38 -28.22 -6.07
C LEU A 401 -3.80 -27.32 -4.91
N ILE A 402 -3.73 -27.80 -3.67
CA ILE A 402 -4.08 -26.98 -2.49
C ILE A 402 -3.11 -25.80 -2.32
N VAL A 403 -1.81 -26.06 -2.48
CA VAL A 403 -0.76 -25.05 -2.35
C VAL A 403 -0.90 -23.93 -3.39
N ASN A 404 -1.52 -24.20 -4.55
CA ASN A 404 -1.83 -23.20 -5.58
C ASN A 404 -2.95 -22.21 -5.20
N GLY A 405 -3.64 -22.42 -4.09
CA GLY A 405 -4.67 -21.52 -3.55
C GLY A 405 -4.13 -20.22 -2.94
N PHE A 406 -2.92 -20.25 -2.36
CA PHE A 406 -2.33 -19.07 -1.68
C PHE A 406 -2.13 -17.86 -2.61
N PRO A 407 -1.55 -18.00 -3.83
CA PRO A 407 -1.46 -16.88 -4.76
C PRO A 407 -2.84 -16.30 -5.16
N ASP A 408 -3.88 -17.13 -5.24
CA ASP A 408 -5.23 -16.68 -5.63
C ASP A 408 -5.87 -15.81 -4.53
N MET A 409 -5.64 -16.17 -3.27
CA MET A 409 -6.04 -15.39 -2.09
C MET A 409 -5.36 -14.01 -2.07
N ALA A 410 -4.04 -13.98 -2.30
CA ALA A 410 -3.25 -12.74 -2.35
C ALA A 410 -3.82 -11.74 -3.38
N MET A 411 -4.05 -12.22 -4.62
CA MET A 411 -4.64 -11.39 -5.69
C MET A 411 -6.04 -10.88 -5.37
N THR A 412 -6.83 -11.68 -4.65
CA THR A 412 -8.20 -11.31 -4.30
C THR A 412 -8.22 -10.18 -3.25
N ILE A 413 -7.37 -10.27 -2.22
CA ILE A 413 -7.28 -9.27 -1.15
C ILE A 413 -6.89 -7.90 -1.70
N GLU A 414 -5.93 -7.85 -2.62
CA GLU A 414 -5.44 -6.61 -3.23
C GLU A 414 -6.52 -5.85 -4.02
N ARG A 415 -7.51 -6.56 -4.58
CA ARG A 415 -8.62 -5.97 -5.35
C ARG A 415 -9.80 -5.50 -4.48
N LEU A 416 -9.87 -5.91 -3.21
CA LEU A 416 -10.99 -5.61 -2.33
C LEU A 416 -11.24 -4.09 -2.11
N PRO A 417 -10.23 -3.23 -1.94
CA PRO A 417 -10.47 -1.79 -1.72
C PRO A 417 -11.24 -1.13 -2.86
N VAL A 418 -10.88 -1.42 -4.11
CA VAL A 418 -11.57 -0.91 -5.30
C VAL A 418 -12.97 -1.51 -5.43
N PHE A 419 -13.13 -2.80 -5.11
CA PHE A 419 -14.44 -3.44 -5.05
C PHE A 419 -15.38 -2.73 -4.05
N TYR A 420 -14.90 -2.44 -2.83
CA TYR A 420 -15.72 -1.76 -1.82
C TYR A 420 -16.11 -0.34 -2.25
N LYS A 421 -15.19 0.42 -2.85
CA LYS A 421 -15.50 1.71 -3.48
C LYS A 421 -16.67 1.58 -4.47
N HIS A 422 -16.61 0.63 -5.40
CA HIS A 422 -17.63 0.48 -6.44
C HIS A 422 -18.96 -0.03 -5.88
N ARG A 423 -18.92 -0.95 -4.92
CA ARG A 423 -20.10 -1.49 -4.23
C ARG A 423 -20.83 -0.40 -3.44
N ASP A 424 -20.08 0.40 -2.67
CA ASP A 424 -20.64 1.46 -1.81
C ASP A 424 -21.17 2.65 -2.64
N ASN A 425 -20.80 2.73 -3.93
CA ASN A 425 -21.38 3.63 -4.94
C ASN A 425 -22.50 2.99 -5.78
N TYR A 426 -22.95 1.77 -5.44
CA TYR A 426 -23.94 1.00 -6.18
C TYR A 426 -23.65 0.79 -7.68
N PHE A 427 -22.37 0.71 -8.08
CA PHE A 427 -22.04 0.37 -9.48
C PHE A 427 -22.54 -1.03 -9.80
N TYR A 428 -22.22 -2.00 -8.92
CA TYR A 428 -22.69 -3.38 -9.05
C TYR A 428 -22.77 -4.08 -7.69
N PRO A 429 -23.67 -5.07 -7.53
CA PRO A 429 -23.75 -5.89 -6.33
C PRO A 429 -22.60 -6.90 -6.26
N ALA A 430 -22.33 -7.42 -5.05
CA ALA A 430 -21.26 -8.39 -4.81
C ALA A 430 -21.35 -9.65 -5.68
N TRP A 431 -22.56 -10.16 -5.95
CA TRP A 431 -22.74 -11.36 -6.78
C TRP A 431 -22.31 -11.14 -8.24
N ALA A 432 -22.49 -9.93 -8.79
CA ALA A 432 -22.11 -9.61 -10.17
C ALA A 432 -20.58 -9.58 -10.34
N TYR A 433 -19.85 -9.31 -9.27
CA TYR A 433 -18.38 -9.44 -9.21
C TYR A 433 -17.93 -10.89 -8.94
N ALA A 434 -18.63 -11.59 -8.05
CA ALA A 434 -18.24 -12.94 -7.62
C ALA A 434 -18.38 -13.99 -8.74
N ILE A 435 -19.45 -13.92 -9.53
CA ILE A 435 -19.73 -14.92 -10.59
C ILE A 435 -18.65 -14.93 -11.68
N PRO A 436 -18.28 -13.80 -12.32
CA PRO A 436 -17.22 -13.79 -13.33
C PRO A 436 -15.87 -14.24 -12.77
N SER A 437 -15.54 -13.83 -11.55
CA SER A 437 -14.31 -14.21 -10.85
C SER A 437 -14.18 -15.73 -10.68
N PHE A 438 -15.30 -16.45 -10.59
CA PHE A 438 -15.33 -17.90 -10.56
C PHE A 438 -15.29 -18.52 -11.97
N ILE A 439 -16.21 -18.12 -12.85
CA ILE A 439 -16.38 -18.74 -14.17
C ILE A 439 -15.11 -18.63 -15.00
N LEU A 440 -14.47 -17.46 -15.00
CA LEU A 440 -13.27 -17.21 -15.80
C LEU A 440 -12.07 -18.04 -15.35
N LYS A 441 -12.08 -18.59 -14.12
CA LYS A 441 -11.00 -19.45 -13.62
C LYS A 441 -11.19 -20.92 -13.94
N ILE A 442 -12.38 -21.33 -14.39
CA ILE A 442 -12.66 -22.72 -14.78
C ILE A 442 -11.74 -23.19 -15.93
N PRO A 443 -11.59 -22.44 -17.05
CA PRO A 443 -10.70 -22.85 -18.15
C PRO A 443 -9.23 -22.96 -17.70
N PHE A 444 -8.74 -22.04 -16.88
CA PHE A 444 -7.36 -22.09 -16.37
C PHE A 444 -7.14 -23.27 -15.43
N SER A 445 -8.13 -23.58 -14.59
CA SER A 445 -8.11 -24.78 -13.74
C SER A 445 -8.04 -26.05 -14.59
N LEU A 446 -8.81 -26.11 -15.68
CA LEU A 446 -8.82 -27.23 -16.61
C LEU A 446 -7.45 -27.39 -17.29
N VAL A 447 -6.89 -26.33 -17.86
CA VAL A 447 -5.56 -26.35 -18.51
C VAL A 447 -4.49 -26.83 -17.52
N GLY A 448 -4.48 -26.29 -16.30
CA GLY A 448 -3.52 -26.71 -15.27
C GLY A 448 -3.68 -28.18 -14.86
N SER A 449 -4.91 -28.66 -14.76
CA SER A 449 -5.20 -30.06 -14.38
C SER A 449 -4.88 -31.04 -15.50
N VAL A 450 -5.13 -30.65 -16.76
CA VAL A 450 -4.74 -31.41 -17.96
C VAL A 450 -3.22 -31.49 -18.04
N ALA A 451 -2.51 -30.38 -17.89
CA ALA A 451 -1.05 -30.36 -17.91
C ALA A 451 -0.45 -31.26 -16.83
N LEU A 452 -0.94 -31.16 -15.60
CA LEU A 452 -0.49 -31.99 -14.48
C LEU A 452 -0.77 -33.48 -14.75
N THR A 453 -2.00 -33.83 -15.09
CA THR A 453 -2.45 -35.23 -15.22
C THR A 453 -1.84 -35.90 -16.44
N SER A 454 -1.84 -35.26 -17.61
CA SER A 454 -1.30 -35.86 -18.84
C SER A 454 0.18 -36.20 -18.71
N ILE A 455 0.97 -35.35 -18.02
CA ILE A 455 2.39 -35.61 -17.78
C ILE A 455 2.56 -36.67 -16.70
N SER A 456 1.93 -36.51 -15.52
CA SER A 456 2.20 -37.42 -14.40
C SER A 456 1.62 -38.81 -14.62
N TYR A 457 0.46 -38.94 -15.27
CA TYR A 457 -0.29 -40.19 -15.28
C TYR A 457 0.47 -41.36 -15.93
N TYR A 458 0.96 -41.12 -17.15
CA TYR A 458 1.69 -42.12 -17.92
C TYR A 458 3.12 -42.33 -17.42
N LEU A 459 3.77 -41.27 -16.91
CA LEU A 459 5.12 -41.36 -16.34
C LEU A 459 5.15 -42.22 -15.07
N ILE A 460 4.11 -42.10 -14.22
CA ILE A 460 3.99 -42.86 -12.97
C ILE A 460 3.59 -44.31 -13.24
N GLY A 461 2.86 -44.56 -14.32
CA GLY A 461 2.34 -45.89 -14.65
C GLY A 461 1.08 -46.26 -13.86
N HIS A 462 0.17 -45.29 -13.72
CA HIS A 462 -1.22 -45.56 -13.34
C HIS A 462 -1.89 -46.49 -14.37
N THR A 463 -3.03 -47.08 -14.01
CA THR A 463 -3.71 -48.08 -14.85
C THR A 463 -3.99 -47.51 -16.25
N PRO A 464 -3.52 -48.10 -17.36
CA PRO A 464 -3.53 -47.47 -18.69
C PRO A 464 -4.92 -47.42 -19.41
N GLU A 465 -6.02 -47.38 -18.66
CA GLU A 465 -7.37 -47.31 -19.21
C GLU A 465 -7.80 -45.86 -19.47
N ALA A 466 -8.32 -45.57 -20.67
CA ALA A 466 -8.76 -44.24 -21.04
C ALA A 466 -9.88 -43.71 -20.11
N SER A 467 -10.82 -44.57 -19.72
CA SER A 467 -11.89 -44.22 -18.78
C SER A 467 -11.33 -43.74 -17.42
N ARG A 468 -10.36 -44.46 -16.86
CA ARG A 468 -9.73 -44.14 -15.57
C ARG A 468 -8.87 -42.88 -15.64
N PHE A 469 -8.25 -42.61 -16.79
CA PHE A 469 -7.54 -41.35 -17.02
C PHE A 469 -8.49 -40.16 -16.93
N PHE A 470 -9.61 -40.19 -17.67
CA PHE A 470 -10.60 -39.11 -17.63
C PHE A 470 -11.25 -38.97 -16.26
N CYS A 471 -11.47 -40.08 -15.54
CA CYS A 471 -11.96 -40.04 -14.16
C CYS A 471 -10.99 -39.33 -13.20
N GLN A 472 -9.69 -39.65 -13.27
CA GLN A 472 -8.65 -38.99 -12.47
C GLN A 472 -8.52 -37.51 -12.83
N LEU A 473 -8.52 -37.17 -14.12
CA LEU A 473 -8.49 -35.79 -14.59
C LEU A 473 -9.68 -34.99 -14.04
N LEU A 474 -10.88 -35.55 -14.08
CA LEU A 474 -12.10 -34.89 -13.61
C LEU A 474 -12.04 -34.58 -12.11
N ILE A 475 -11.58 -35.52 -11.27
CA ILE A 475 -11.44 -35.27 -9.83
C ILE A 475 -10.38 -34.21 -9.55
N LEU A 476 -9.21 -34.27 -10.19
CA LEU A 476 -8.14 -33.28 -10.00
C LEU A 476 -8.60 -31.88 -10.43
N PHE A 477 -9.32 -31.78 -11.55
CA PHE A 477 -9.92 -30.54 -12.01
C PHE A 477 -10.95 -29.96 -11.02
N LEU A 478 -11.89 -30.79 -10.55
CA LEU A 478 -12.90 -30.37 -9.58
C LEU A 478 -12.29 -30.00 -8.22
N MET A 479 -11.25 -30.71 -7.78
CA MET A 479 -10.53 -30.36 -6.56
C MET A 479 -9.84 -29.01 -6.70
N HIS A 480 -9.21 -28.75 -7.85
CA HIS A 480 -8.55 -27.47 -8.10
C HIS A 480 -9.55 -26.31 -8.09
N THR A 481 -10.75 -26.47 -8.68
CA THR A 481 -11.79 -25.44 -8.62
C THR A 481 -12.30 -25.21 -7.19
N VAL A 482 -12.50 -26.27 -6.39
CA VAL A 482 -12.88 -26.15 -4.98
C VAL A 482 -11.86 -25.35 -4.18
N ILE A 483 -10.56 -25.66 -4.32
CA ILE A 483 -9.49 -24.96 -3.60
C ILE A 483 -9.47 -23.48 -3.95
N LEU A 484 -9.49 -23.14 -5.23
CA LEU A 484 -9.43 -21.73 -5.62
C LEU A 484 -10.66 -20.95 -5.10
N SER A 485 -11.85 -21.57 -5.06
CA SER A 485 -13.05 -20.97 -4.46
C SER A 485 -12.95 -20.84 -2.94
N MET A 486 -12.40 -21.84 -2.24
CA MET A 486 -12.18 -21.82 -0.80
C MET A 486 -11.26 -20.66 -0.41
N PHE A 487 -10.13 -20.50 -1.08
CA PHE A 487 -9.16 -19.44 -0.79
C PHE A 487 -9.69 -18.03 -1.10
N ARG A 488 -10.58 -17.86 -2.09
CA ARG A 488 -11.32 -16.60 -2.31
C ARG A 488 -12.30 -16.29 -1.19
N CYS A 489 -13.03 -17.30 -0.74
CA CYS A 489 -13.95 -17.16 0.39
C CYS A 489 -13.20 -16.74 1.68
N VAL A 490 -12.03 -17.32 1.93
CA VAL A 490 -11.14 -16.90 3.02
C VAL A 490 -10.64 -15.47 2.83
N ALA A 491 -10.27 -15.09 1.61
CA ALA A 491 -9.83 -13.73 1.28
C ALA A 491 -10.91 -12.67 1.59
N SER A 492 -12.16 -12.91 1.19
CA SER A 492 -13.25 -11.95 1.45
C SER A 492 -13.61 -11.85 2.92
N TYR A 493 -13.45 -12.92 3.70
CA TYR A 493 -13.66 -12.88 5.14
C TYR A 493 -12.56 -12.11 5.88
N CYS A 494 -11.30 -12.33 5.54
CA CYS A 494 -10.16 -11.79 6.28
C CYS A 494 -9.81 -10.33 5.90
N GLN A 495 -10.09 -9.90 4.66
CA GLN A 495 -9.91 -8.54 4.09
C GLN A 495 -8.49 -7.95 4.11
N THR A 496 -7.58 -8.44 4.96
CA THR A 496 -6.19 -7.99 5.08
C THR A 496 -5.23 -9.12 4.76
N MET A 497 -4.06 -8.78 4.20
CA MET A 497 -3.09 -9.77 3.72
C MET A 497 -2.54 -10.67 4.85
N VAL A 498 -2.33 -10.11 6.04
CA VAL A 498 -1.81 -10.85 7.21
C VAL A 498 -2.86 -11.83 7.74
N ALA A 499 -4.09 -11.36 7.98
CA ALA A 499 -5.18 -12.22 8.44
C ALA A 499 -5.53 -13.29 7.39
N GLY A 500 -5.52 -12.92 6.10
CA GLY A 500 -5.73 -13.85 4.98
C GLY A 500 -4.69 -14.97 4.97
N SER A 501 -3.40 -14.66 5.09
CA SER A 501 -2.33 -15.66 5.13
C SER A 501 -2.52 -16.69 6.24
N ILE A 502 -2.99 -16.25 7.40
CA ILE A 502 -3.26 -17.12 8.56
C ILE A 502 -4.52 -17.95 8.34
N GLY A 503 -5.63 -17.32 7.92
CA GLY A 503 -6.87 -18.01 7.57
C GLY A 503 -6.67 -19.05 6.48
N GLY A 504 -5.86 -18.74 5.46
CA GLY A 504 -5.50 -19.65 4.37
C GLY A 504 -4.67 -20.84 4.86
N THR A 505 -3.74 -20.61 5.79
CA THR A 505 -2.97 -21.72 6.38
C THR A 505 -3.81 -22.61 7.30
N LEU A 506 -4.76 -22.03 8.05
CA LEU A 506 -5.71 -22.80 8.86
C LEU A 506 -6.67 -23.61 7.99
N ALA A 507 -7.18 -23.04 6.90
CA ALA A 507 -7.98 -23.76 5.92
C ALA A 507 -7.17 -24.90 5.28
N PHE A 508 -5.93 -24.63 4.89
CA PHE A 508 -5.01 -25.64 4.38
C PHE A 508 -4.79 -26.80 5.36
N LEU A 509 -4.51 -26.48 6.63
CA LEU A 509 -4.37 -27.47 7.71
C LEU A 509 -5.61 -28.35 7.84
N PHE A 510 -6.78 -27.71 7.95
CA PHE A 510 -8.04 -28.40 8.15
C PHE A 510 -8.34 -29.34 6.99
N THR A 511 -8.20 -28.87 5.74
CA THR A 511 -8.45 -29.68 4.55
C THR A 511 -7.49 -30.88 4.48
N LEU A 512 -6.21 -30.70 4.80
CA LEU A 512 -5.21 -31.75 4.69
C LEU A 512 -5.36 -32.86 5.74
N LEU A 513 -5.53 -32.48 7.02
CA LEU A 513 -5.53 -33.45 8.11
C LEU A 513 -6.76 -34.33 8.13
N PHE A 514 -7.91 -33.75 7.77
CA PHE A 514 -9.16 -34.49 7.72
C PHE A 514 -9.42 -35.17 6.37
N GLY A 515 -8.47 -35.12 5.42
CA GLY A 515 -8.60 -35.75 4.10
C GLY A 515 -8.56 -37.29 4.09
N GLY A 516 -7.94 -37.92 5.10
CA GLY A 516 -7.87 -39.39 5.22
C GLY A 516 -6.48 -39.98 5.02
N PHE A 517 -5.61 -39.35 4.22
CA PHE A 517 -4.25 -39.86 3.99
C PHE A 517 -3.35 -39.76 5.22
N LEU A 518 -3.26 -38.56 5.83
CA LEU A 518 -2.39 -38.29 6.98
C LEU A 518 -2.93 -38.92 8.27
N VAL A 519 -4.23 -38.75 8.50
CA VAL A 519 -4.94 -39.32 9.65
C VAL A 519 -6.09 -40.16 9.11
N PRO A 520 -5.98 -41.49 9.14
CA PRO A 520 -7.06 -42.34 8.67
C PRO A 520 -8.32 -42.17 9.52
N ARG A 521 -9.49 -42.28 8.90
CA ARG A 521 -10.80 -42.10 9.56
C ARG A 521 -10.98 -42.97 10.80
N SER A 522 -10.40 -44.17 10.82
CA SER A 522 -10.45 -45.10 11.96
C SER A 522 -9.71 -44.59 13.20
N PHE A 523 -8.70 -43.73 13.03
CA PHE A 523 -7.90 -43.16 14.11
C PHE A 523 -8.52 -41.89 14.72
N LEU A 524 -9.48 -41.26 14.04
CA LEU A 524 -10.17 -40.09 14.56
C LEU A 524 -11.04 -40.47 15.78
N PRO A 525 -11.02 -39.66 16.86
CA PRO A 525 -11.94 -39.84 17.98
C PRO A 525 -13.40 -39.86 17.51
N ASN A 526 -14.26 -40.65 18.17
CA ASN A 526 -15.65 -40.83 17.74
C ASN A 526 -16.41 -39.51 17.56
N TRP A 527 -16.17 -38.52 18.43
CA TRP A 527 -16.79 -37.19 18.36
C TRP A 527 -16.28 -36.31 17.20
N LEU A 528 -15.14 -36.66 16.59
CA LEU A 528 -14.51 -35.91 15.48
C LEU A 528 -14.65 -36.63 14.12
N LYS A 529 -15.20 -37.85 14.09
CA LYS A 529 -15.37 -38.64 12.86
C LYS A 529 -16.23 -37.98 11.78
N TRP A 530 -17.15 -37.08 12.15
CA TRP A 530 -17.99 -36.35 11.19
C TRP A 530 -17.21 -35.29 10.41
N VAL A 531 -16.13 -34.74 10.98
CA VAL A 531 -15.30 -33.70 10.35
C VAL A 531 -14.62 -34.19 9.07
N PHE A 532 -14.35 -35.50 9.00
CA PHE A 532 -13.88 -36.17 7.79
C PHE A 532 -14.78 -35.88 6.57
N TRP A 533 -16.10 -35.74 6.76
CA TRP A 533 -17.06 -35.45 5.69
C TRP A 533 -17.18 -33.96 5.36
N VAL A 534 -16.61 -33.08 6.19
CA VAL A 534 -16.59 -31.63 5.92
C VAL A 534 -15.41 -31.27 5.02
N SER A 535 -14.34 -32.08 5.01
CA SER A 535 -13.19 -31.81 4.17
C SER A 535 -13.46 -32.21 2.70
N PRO A 536 -13.30 -31.28 1.73
CA PRO A 536 -13.43 -31.62 0.32
C PRO A 536 -12.34 -32.60 -0.14
N LEU A 537 -11.19 -32.62 0.54
CA LEU A 537 -10.08 -33.50 0.20
C LEU A 537 -10.44 -34.97 0.38
N SER A 538 -11.30 -35.31 1.35
CA SER A 538 -11.73 -36.68 1.61
C SER A 538 -12.44 -37.31 0.43
N TYR A 539 -13.32 -36.54 -0.21
CA TYR A 539 -14.04 -36.99 -1.40
C TYR A 539 -13.10 -37.14 -2.59
N ALA A 540 -12.16 -36.20 -2.77
CA ALA A 540 -11.16 -36.30 -3.82
C ALA A 540 -10.24 -37.53 -3.62
N GLU A 541 -9.81 -37.80 -2.38
CA GLU A 541 -9.00 -38.96 -2.04
C GLU A 541 -9.77 -40.26 -2.31
N ILE A 542 -10.97 -40.43 -1.76
CA ILE A 542 -11.78 -41.65 -1.98
C ILE A 542 -11.98 -41.93 -3.47
N GLY A 543 -12.29 -40.89 -4.26
CA GLY A 543 -12.52 -41.04 -5.69
C GLY A 543 -11.25 -41.39 -6.48
N LEU A 544 -10.10 -40.77 -6.19
CA LEU A 544 -8.83 -41.09 -6.85
C LEU A 544 -8.33 -42.50 -6.50
N THR A 545 -8.38 -42.85 -5.22
CA THR A 545 -7.86 -44.14 -4.74
C THR A 545 -8.77 -45.29 -5.17
N GLY A 546 -10.09 -45.09 -5.14
CA GLY A 546 -11.05 -46.05 -5.69
C GLY A 546 -10.84 -46.26 -7.20
N ASN A 547 -10.58 -45.18 -7.96
CA ASN A 547 -10.33 -45.26 -9.39
C ASN A 547 -9.06 -46.05 -9.76
N GLU A 548 -7.99 -46.01 -8.95
CA GLU A 548 -6.78 -46.80 -9.23
C GLU A 548 -6.87 -48.23 -8.65
N PHE A 549 -7.20 -48.38 -7.36
CA PHE A 549 -7.09 -49.68 -6.67
C PHE A 549 -8.24 -50.66 -6.93
N LEU A 550 -9.36 -50.21 -7.51
CA LEU A 550 -10.43 -51.10 -8.00
C LEU A 550 -10.20 -51.55 -9.46
N ALA A 551 -9.02 -51.30 -10.03
CA ALA A 551 -8.67 -51.77 -11.38
C ALA A 551 -8.38 -53.28 -11.41
N PRO A 552 -8.65 -53.97 -12.56
CA PRO A 552 -8.42 -55.40 -12.71
C PRO A 552 -7.00 -55.85 -12.31
N ARG A 553 -5.97 -55.04 -12.61
CA ARG A 553 -4.56 -55.33 -12.25
C ARG A 553 -4.33 -55.54 -10.74
N TRP A 554 -5.15 -54.94 -9.88
CA TRP A 554 -5.03 -55.04 -8.42
C TRP A 554 -5.84 -56.20 -7.83
N SER A 555 -6.56 -56.94 -8.68
CA SER A 555 -7.38 -58.10 -8.31
C SER A 555 -6.71 -59.45 -8.59
N GLU A 556 -5.61 -59.47 -9.35
CA GLU A 556 -4.84 -60.69 -9.68
C GLU A 556 -4.16 -61.30 -8.45
N ILE A 557 -3.76 -60.48 -7.48
CA ILE A 557 -3.11 -60.90 -6.25
C ILE A 557 -4.14 -60.87 -5.11
N THR A 558 -4.36 -61.99 -4.43
CA THR A 558 -5.23 -62.08 -3.25
C THR A 558 -4.42 -62.32 -1.97
N ILE A 559 -4.74 -61.59 -0.91
CA ILE A 559 -4.15 -61.82 0.42
C ILE A 559 -5.29 -62.15 1.38
N SER A 560 -5.23 -63.31 2.03
CA SER A 560 -6.29 -63.90 2.86
C SER A 560 -7.70 -63.80 2.22
N GLY A 561 -7.82 -64.22 0.95
CA GLY A 561 -9.09 -64.30 0.24
C GLY A 561 -9.68 -62.97 -0.26
N ILE A 562 -9.00 -61.84 -0.04
CA ILE A 562 -9.42 -60.50 -0.51
C ILE A 562 -8.42 -60.00 -1.55
N ALA A 563 -8.92 -59.39 -2.64
CA ALA A 563 -8.09 -58.71 -3.64
C ALA A 563 -7.15 -57.67 -3.00
N LEU A 564 -5.89 -57.62 -3.44
CA LEU A 564 -4.85 -56.73 -2.91
C LEU A 564 -5.31 -55.28 -2.88
N GLY A 565 -5.89 -54.77 -3.97
CA GLY A 565 -6.40 -53.40 -4.06
C GLY A 565 -7.45 -53.07 -3.00
N ARG A 566 -8.42 -53.97 -2.78
CA ARG A 566 -9.46 -53.78 -1.77
C ARG A 566 -8.91 -53.86 -0.34
N ARG A 567 -7.94 -54.76 -0.11
CA ARG A 567 -7.24 -54.83 1.17
C ARG A 567 -6.46 -53.55 1.50
N ILE A 568 -5.82 -52.92 0.52
CA ILE A 568 -5.13 -51.64 0.70
C ILE A 568 -6.12 -50.53 1.11
N LEU A 569 -7.28 -50.47 0.46
CA LEU A 569 -8.34 -49.52 0.80
C LEU A 569 -8.89 -49.77 2.21
N MET A 570 -9.12 -51.02 2.59
CA MET A 570 -9.54 -51.38 3.96
C MET A 570 -8.47 -51.01 5.01
N ASP A 571 -7.20 -51.28 4.73
CA ASP A 571 -6.06 -50.97 5.59
C ASP A 571 -5.94 -49.46 5.86
N ARG A 572 -6.38 -48.62 4.91
CA ARG A 572 -6.39 -47.14 5.00
C ARG A 572 -7.75 -46.56 5.43
N GLY A 573 -8.79 -47.38 5.59
CA GLY A 573 -10.14 -46.91 5.94
C GLY A 573 -10.88 -46.18 4.80
N LEU A 574 -10.53 -46.49 3.55
CA LEU A 574 -11.06 -45.89 2.32
C LEU A 574 -11.81 -46.91 1.43
N ASP A 575 -12.19 -48.08 1.96
CA ASP A 575 -12.99 -49.07 1.22
C ASP A 575 -14.44 -48.60 1.11
N PHE A 576 -14.78 -47.99 -0.02
CA PHE A 576 -16.13 -47.55 -0.37
C PHE A 576 -16.60 -48.21 -1.67
N PRO A 577 -17.92 -48.43 -1.84
CA PRO A 577 -18.47 -48.98 -3.09
C PRO A 577 -18.20 -48.09 -4.30
N SER A 578 -18.17 -48.68 -5.51
CA SER A 578 -17.83 -47.96 -6.75
C SER A 578 -18.75 -46.78 -7.08
N TYR A 579 -20.02 -46.79 -6.65
CA TYR A 579 -20.94 -45.65 -6.86
C TYR A 579 -20.52 -44.39 -6.09
N PHE A 580 -19.67 -44.53 -5.07
CA PHE A 580 -19.17 -43.41 -4.26
C PHE A 580 -18.27 -42.44 -5.06
N TYR A 581 -17.75 -42.88 -6.21
CA TYR A 581 -17.06 -42.01 -7.15
C TYR A 581 -17.96 -40.86 -7.63
N TRP A 582 -19.22 -41.14 -7.97
CA TRP A 582 -20.18 -40.11 -8.41
C TRP A 582 -20.63 -39.22 -7.24
N ILE A 583 -20.73 -39.78 -6.04
CA ILE A 583 -20.97 -38.99 -4.82
C ILE A 583 -19.83 -38.01 -4.59
N SER A 584 -18.58 -38.43 -4.84
CA SER A 584 -17.40 -37.56 -4.69
C SER A 584 -17.42 -36.39 -5.68
N ILE A 585 -17.80 -36.63 -6.94
CA ILE A 585 -18.01 -35.57 -7.93
C ILE A 585 -19.11 -34.60 -7.49
N GLY A 586 -20.27 -35.13 -7.06
CA GLY A 586 -21.38 -34.31 -6.58
C GLY A 586 -21.00 -33.46 -5.37
N ALA A 587 -20.25 -34.02 -4.42
CA ALA A 587 -19.75 -33.32 -3.25
C ALA A 587 -18.76 -32.20 -3.63
N LEU A 588 -17.79 -32.45 -4.52
CA LEU A 588 -16.84 -31.43 -4.97
C LEU A 588 -17.53 -30.27 -5.70
N LEU A 589 -18.54 -30.55 -6.53
CA LEU A 589 -19.38 -29.51 -7.14
C LEU A 589 -20.16 -28.72 -6.09
N GLY A 590 -20.73 -29.42 -5.09
CA GLY A 590 -21.42 -28.80 -3.96
C GLY A 590 -20.52 -27.87 -3.14
N PHE A 591 -19.31 -28.30 -2.80
CA PHE A 591 -18.32 -27.44 -2.12
C PHE A 591 -17.89 -26.25 -2.96
N THR A 592 -17.74 -26.42 -4.27
CA THR A 592 -17.44 -25.32 -5.19
C THR A 592 -18.54 -24.26 -5.13
N LEU A 593 -19.81 -24.66 -5.17
CA LEU A 593 -20.94 -23.74 -5.05
C LEU A 593 -20.97 -23.08 -3.67
N LEU A 594 -20.82 -23.86 -2.59
CA LEU A 594 -20.85 -23.38 -1.21
C LEU A 594 -19.82 -22.27 -0.97
N PHE A 595 -18.56 -22.47 -1.37
CA PHE A 595 -17.52 -21.47 -1.15
C PHE A 595 -17.70 -20.22 -2.02
N ASN A 596 -18.22 -20.34 -3.24
CA ASN A 596 -18.53 -19.20 -4.08
C ASN A 596 -19.73 -18.39 -3.56
N VAL A 597 -20.75 -19.05 -3.02
CA VAL A 597 -21.88 -18.39 -2.34
C VAL A 597 -21.38 -17.69 -1.08
N GLY A 598 -20.55 -18.36 -0.27
CA GLY A 598 -19.88 -17.75 0.89
C GLY A 598 -19.05 -16.52 0.50
N PHE A 599 -18.30 -16.60 -0.61
CA PHE A 599 -17.53 -15.48 -1.14
C PHE A 599 -18.45 -14.27 -1.45
N ALA A 600 -19.57 -14.48 -2.14
CA ALA A 600 -20.53 -13.41 -2.45
C ALA A 600 -21.22 -12.84 -1.19
N ILE A 601 -21.59 -13.69 -0.22
CA ILE A 601 -22.21 -13.28 1.04
C ILE A 601 -21.25 -12.42 1.87
N PHE A 602 -20.00 -12.87 2.06
CA PHE A 602 -19.02 -12.11 2.84
C PHE A 602 -18.70 -10.75 2.21
N LEU A 603 -18.62 -10.68 0.88
CA LEU A 603 -18.47 -9.41 0.16
C LEU A 603 -19.69 -8.49 0.31
N THR A 604 -20.89 -9.04 0.52
CA THR A 604 -22.12 -8.26 0.73
C THR A 604 -22.19 -7.71 2.17
N ILE A 605 -21.87 -8.55 3.17
CA ILE A 605 -22.09 -8.23 4.59
C ILE A 605 -20.96 -7.38 5.17
N LYS A 606 -19.70 -7.67 4.83
CA LYS A 606 -18.58 -6.99 5.48
C LYS A 606 -18.33 -5.61 4.87
N ASN A 607 -18.09 -4.63 5.74
CA ASN A 607 -17.56 -3.31 5.38
C ASN A 607 -16.04 -3.27 5.67
N PRO A 608 -15.27 -2.44 4.94
CA PRO A 608 -13.86 -2.26 5.23
C PRO A 608 -13.67 -1.77 6.68
N SER A 609 -12.69 -2.35 7.39
CA SER A 609 -12.36 -1.95 8.75
C SER A 609 -11.59 -0.63 8.76
N SER A 610 -12.23 0.50 8.44
CA SER A 610 -11.63 1.82 8.59
C SER A 610 -11.64 2.26 10.05
N ARG A 611 -10.68 1.74 10.84
CA ARG A 611 -10.27 2.44 12.06
C ARG A 611 -9.39 3.63 11.66
N ALA A 612 -10.02 4.69 11.18
CA ALA A 612 -9.40 6.00 11.18
C ALA A 612 -9.20 6.38 12.65
N ILE A 613 -7.99 6.14 13.17
CA ILE A 613 -7.57 6.74 14.43
C ILE A 613 -7.32 8.19 14.07
N ILE A 614 -8.36 9.02 14.23
CA ILE A 614 -8.20 10.47 14.24
C ILE A 614 -7.30 10.76 15.44
N ALA A 615 -6.11 11.29 15.19
CA ALA A 615 -5.31 11.90 16.23
C ALA A 615 -6.16 13.04 16.80
N CYS A 616 -6.80 12.82 17.94
CA CYS A 616 -7.36 13.91 18.72
C CYS A 616 -6.16 14.77 19.14
N ASN A 617 -5.98 15.91 18.47
CA ASN A 617 -5.36 17.05 19.13
C ASN A 617 -6.11 17.22 20.45
N LYS A 618 -5.37 17.24 21.56
CA LYS A 618 -5.91 17.57 22.88
C LYS A 618 -6.55 18.96 22.78
N ILE A 619 -7.82 19.03 22.43
CA ILE A 619 -8.64 20.20 22.66
C ILE A 619 -8.79 20.25 24.17
N THR A 620 -7.97 21.09 24.80
CA THR A 620 -8.15 21.51 26.17
C THR A 620 -9.52 22.17 26.29
N THR A 621 -10.53 21.38 26.65
CA THR A 621 -11.79 21.86 27.19
C THR A 621 -11.51 22.47 28.56
N VAL A 622 -11.18 23.75 28.59
CA VAL A 622 -11.41 24.58 29.78
C VAL A 622 -12.92 24.84 29.83
N GLY A 623 -13.66 23.81 30.24
CA GLY A 623 -15.06 23.91 30.62
C GLY A 623 -15.13 24.36 32.07
N GLY A 624 -15.70 25.53 32.29
CA GLY A 624 -15.96 26.07 33.63
C GLY A 624 -16.71 25.07 34.50
N ARG A 625 -16.24 24.92 35.74
CA ARG A 625 -17.04 24.41 36.85
C ARG A 625 -17.08 25.47 37.94
N ASN A 626 -18.32 25.80 38.31
CA ASN A 626 -18.68 26.66 39.42
C ASN A 626 -18.04 26.21 40.73
N GLN A 627 -17.67 27.24 41.50
CA GLN A 627 -17.66 27.34 42.97
C GLN A 627 -17.90 26.04 43.75
N ASP A 628 -16.90 25.64 44.53
CA ASP A 628 -17.10 25.58 45.98
C ASP A 628 -15.78 25.75 46.74
N LYS A 629 -15.92 26.36 47.91
CA LYS A 629 -14.88 26.83 48.84
C LYS A 629 -14.04 25.68 49.37
N ASP A 630 -12.71 25.88 49.42
CA ASP A 630 -11.93 25.58 50.61
C ASP A 630 -10.58 26.31 50.62
N THR A 631 -10.12 26.51 51.84
CA THR A 631 -9.34 27.65 52.33
C THR A 631 -7.82 27.41 52.28
N GLU A 632 -7.09 28.51 52.06
CA GLU A 632 -5.78 28.84 52.63
C GLU A 632 -4.44 28.25 52.09
N ASN A 633 -3.53 29.22 51.91
CA ASN A 633 -2.06 29.16 51.97
C ASN A 633 -1.25 28.78 50.72
N GLY A 634 -0.97 29.82 49.91
CA GLY A 634 0.20 29.89 49.03
C GLY A 634 0.38 31.30 48.46
N ARG A 635 1.37 32.03 48.96
CA ARG A 635 1.69 33.44 48.64
C ARG A 635 1.77 33.74 47.13
N PRO A 636 1.40 34.96 46.69
CA PRO A 636 1.53 35.39 45.30
C PRO A 636 2.97 35.82 45.00
N LYS A 637 3.53 35.40 43.85
CA LYS A 637 4.70 36.06 43.26
C LYS A 637 4.24 36.98 42.13
N LEU A 638 4.60 38.24 42.36
CA LEU A 638 4.44 39.45 41.57
C LEU A 638 4.80 39.27 40.09
N HIS A 639 4.04 39.95 39.25
CA HIS A 639 4.37 40.31 37.87
C HIS A 639 5.80 40.86 37.77
N ALA A 640 6.55 40.36 36.79
CA ALA A 640 7.67 41.07 36.19
C ALA A 640 7.38 41.14 34.69
N GLU A 641 7.04 42.34 34.23
CA GLU A 641 7.28 42.78 32.86
C GLU A 641 8.75 42.48 32.52
N THR A 642 9.01 41.86 31.38
CA THR A 642 10.37 41.79 30.83
C THR A 642 10.33 42.22 29.38
N SER A 643 10.60 43.51 29.22
CA SER A 643 11.41 44.13 28.17
C SER A 643 11.94 43.22 27.06
N TRP A 644 11.60 43.63 25.84
CA TRP A 644 12.34 43.38 24.61
C TRP A 644 13.86 43.48 24.82
N LEU A 645 14.54 42.34 24.71
CA LEU A 645 15.99 42.24 24.57
C LEU A 645 16.27 41.58 23.20
N PRO A 646 16.96 42.27 22.27
CA PRO A 646 17.43 41.64 21.05
C PRO A 646 18.76 40.95 21.36
N ASN A 647 18.79 39.61 21.29
CA ASN A 647 19.91 38.78 20.78
C ASN A 647 19.89 37.36 21.35
N SER A 648 19.35 36.46 20.54
CA SER A 648 19.83 35.08 20.42
C SER A 648 19.68 34.74 18.94
N THR A 649 20.63 35.19 18.11
CA THR A 649 20.77 34.67 16.74
C THR A 649 20.88 33.15 16.83
N GLY A 650 19.98 32.42 16.17
CA GLY A 650 19.91 30.96 16.15
C GLY A 650 21.22 30.33 15.70
N ARG A 651 22.11 30.07 16.65
CA ARG A 651 23.28 29.23 16.45
C ARG A 651 22.83 27.79 16.61
N MET A 652 22.90 27.02 15.53
CA MET A 652 22.72 25.57 15.63
C MET A 652 23.67 24.97 16.64
N VAL A 653 23.17 23.96 17.36
CA VAL A 653 23.95 23.18 18.33
C VAL A 653 25.15 22.50 17.67
N LEU A 654 25.01 22.10 16.40
CA LEU A 654 26.08 21.48 15.62
C LEU A 654 26.59 22.41 14.49
N PRO A 655 27.90 22.70 14.43
CA PRO A 655 28.45 23.50 13.34
C PRO A 655 28.36 22.73 12.03
N PHE A 656 27.90 23.40 10.96
CA PHE A 656 28.07 22.94 9.58
C PHE A 656 28.89 23.96 8.77
N THR A 657 29.49 23.52 7.67
CA THR A 657 30.20 24.42 6.75
C THR A 657 29.27 24.79 5.59
N PRO A 658 28.93 26.07 5.38
CA PRO A 658 28.13 26.50 4.24
C PRO A 658 28.86 26.18 2.93
N LEU A 659 28.20 25.48 1.99
CA LEU A 659 28.82 25.02 0.73
C LEU A 659 28.01 25.47 -0.48
N THR A 660 28.71 26.05 -1.45
CA THR A 660 28.15 26.48 -2.75
C THR A 660 28.16 25.33 -3.75
N ILE A 661 27.17 25.28 -4.64
CA ILE A 661 27.20 24.42 -5.83
C ILE A 661 27.36 25.29 -7.06
N SER A 662 28.31 24.98 -7.93
CA SER A 662 28.49 25.62 -9.23
C SER A 662 28.54 24.56 -10.32
N PHE A 663 27.82 24.78 -11.42
CA PHE A 663 27.80 23.87 -12.55
C PHE A 663 27.88 24.64 -13.86
N GLN A 664 28.63 24.10 -14.81
CA GLN A 664 28.92 24.73 -16.08
C GLN A 664 28.74 23.74 -17.23
N ASP A 665 28.01 24.19 -18.25
CA ASP A 665 27.78 23.47 -19.51
C ASP A 665 27.25 22.04 -19.28
N VAL A 666 26.33 21.87 -18.32
CA VAL A 666 25.77 20.56 -17.99
C VAL A 666 24.82 20.08 -19.08
N ASN A 667 25.14 18.91 -19.64
CA ASN A 667 24.35 18.20 -20.64
C ASN A 667 23.99 16.80 -20.12
N TYR A 668 22.80 16.32 -20.47
CA TYR A 668 22.35 14.98 -20.09
C TYR A 668 21.66 14.27 -21.24
N TYR A 669 22.14 13.06 -21.53
CA TYR A 669 21.69 12.22 -22.64
C TYR A 669 21.12 10.90 -22.11
N VAL A 670 20.02 10.44 -22.70
CA VAL A 670 19.45 9.11 -22.45
C VAL A 670 19.34 8.32 -23.73
N ASP A 671 19.39 6.99 -23.65
CA ASP A 671 19.15 6.16 -24.83
C ASP A 671 17.72 6.32 -25.32
N THR A 672 17.54 6.46 -26.64
CA THR A 672 16.22 6.67 -27.23
C THR A 672 15.31 5.46 -26.95
N PRO A 673 14.13 5.66 -26.32
CA PRO A 673 13.19 4.57 -26.03
C PRO A 673 12.79 3.80 -27.28
N ALA A 674 12.55 2.49 -27.15
CA ALA A 674 12.15 1.63 -28.26
C ALA A 674 10.89 2.15 -28.99
N GLU A 675 9.92 2.65 -28.24
CA GLU A 675 8.68 3.24 -28.76
C GLU A 675 8.94 4.45 -29.67
N MET A 676 9.91 5.31 -29.35
CA MET A 676 10.24 6.47 -30.19
C MET A 676 10.99 6.08 -31.46
N ARG A 677 11.81 5.02 -31.40
CA ARG A 677 12.48 4.46 -32.59
C ARG A 677 11.47 3.88 -33.58
N GLU A 678 10.41 3.23 -33.08
CA GLU A 678 9.30 2.75 -33.92
C GLU A 678 8.52 3.88 -34.61
N HIS A 679 8.47 5.07 -33.99
CA HIS A 679 7.86 6.28 -34.56
C HIS A 679 8.83 7.12 -35.45
N GLY A 680 9.97 6.55 -35.85
CA GLY A 680 10.87 7.16 -36.83
C GLY A 680 11.96 8.09 -36.27
N TYR A 681 12.16 8.15 -34.95
CA TYR A 681 13.32 8.84 -34.38
C TYR A 681 14.61 8.04 -34.63
N MET A 682 15.47 8.56 -35.52
CA MET A 682 16.72 7.92 -35.95
C MET A 682 17.89 8.09 -34.96
N GLU A 683 17.84 9.10 -34.09
CA GLU A 683 18.91 9.37 -33.14
C GLU A 683 18.99 8.29 -32.05
N THR A 684 20.21 7.87 -31.72
CA THR A 684 20.47 6.81 -30.73
C THR A 684 20.39 7.30 -29.29
N LYS A 685 20.62 8.62 -29.08
CA LYS A 685 20.59 9.30 -27.79
C LYS A 685 19.68 10.52 -27.88
N LEU A 686 18.77 10.66 -26.91
CA LEU A 686 17.92 11.83 -26.72
C LEU A 686 18.58 12.76 -25.69
N GLN A 687 18.83 14.01 -26.09
CA GLN A 687 19.33 15.04 -25.19
C GLN A 687 18.17 15.66 -24.39
N LEU A 688 18.28 15.67 -23.06
CA LEU A 688 17.25 16.19 -22.16
C LEU A 688 17.62 17.52 -21.49
N LEU A 689 18.92 17.81 -21.36
CA LEU A 689 19.46 19.07 -20.82
C LEU A 689 20.51 19.62 -21.78
N HIS A 690 20.46 20.93 -22.03
CA HIS A 690 21.29 21.62 -23.02
C HIS A 690 22.07 22.78 -22.36
N ASN A 691 23.39 22.61 -22.21
CA ASN A 691 24.35 23.60 -21.74
C ASN A 691 23.86 24.43 -20.55
N ILE A 692 23.44 23.73 -19.49
CA ILE A 692 22.89 24.37 -18.30
C ILE A 692 24.05 24.86 -17.43
N THR A 693 24.12 26.19 -17.21
CA THR A 693 25.14 26.86 -16.39
C THR A 693 24.46 27.66 -15.28
N GLY A 694 24.97 27.53 -14.05
CA GLY A 694 24.37 28.17 -12.87
C GLY A 694 25.10 27.85 -11.57
N ALA A 695 24.67 28.52 -10.50
CA ALA A 695 25.22 28.32 -9.16
C ALA A 695 24.16 28.58 -8.08
N PHE A 696 24.25 27.83 -6.99
CA PHE A 696 23.42 27.93 -5.79
C PHE A 696 24.29 28.26 -4.57
N GLN A 697 23.90 29.29 -3.82
CA GLN A 697 24.69 29.87 -2.73
C GLN A 697 24.12 29.51 -1.35
N PRO A 698 24.96 29.50 -0.30
CA PRO A 698 24.49 29.26 1.06
C PRO A 698 23.66 30.43 1.59
N GLY A 699 22.61 30.12 2.37
CA GLY A 699 21.69 31.11 2.93
C GLY A 699 20.66 31.64 1.93
N VAL A 700 20.65 31.10 0.71
CA VAL A 700 19.74 31.48 -0.37
C VAL A 700 18.78 30.32 -0.63
N LEU A 701 17.48 30.61 -0.60
CA LEU A 701 16.44 29.69 -1.03
C LEU A 701 16.19 29.86 -2.54
N SER A 702 16.65 28.89 -3.33
CA SER A 702 16.57 28.93 -4.80
C SER A 702 15.42 28.07 -5.34
N ALA A 703 14.54 28.68 -6.15
CA ALA A 703 13.48 27.99 -6.87
C ALA A 703 13.94 27.55 -8.27
N LEU A 704 13.70 26.29 -8.61
CA LEU A 704 13.80 25.77 -9.97
C LEU A 704 12.38 25.59 -10.55
N MET A 705 11.98 26.48 -11.44
CA MET A 705 10.63 26.52 -12.03
C MET A 705 10.65 26.32 -13.55
N GLY A 706 9.47 26.07 -14.11
CA GLY A 706 9.27 25.85 -15.54
C GLY A 706 8.08 24.93 -15.80
N VAL A 707 7.65 24.83 -17.05
CA VAL A 707 6.52 23.97 -17.44
C VAL A 707 6.79 22.49 -17.14
N THR A 708 5.73 21.68 -17.03
CA THR A 708 5.85 20.22 -16.90
C THR A 708 6.70 19.67 -18.06
N ARG A 709 7.64 18.75 -17.76
CA ARG A 709 8.63 18.18 -18.71
C ARG A 709 9.68 19.18 -19.25
N ALA A 710 9.91 20.29 -18.56
CA ALA A 710 11.04 21.20 -18.86
C ALA A 710 12.43 20.64 -18.50
N GLY A 711 12.52 19.52 -17.77
CA GLY A 711 13.79 18.94 -17.33
C GLY A 711 14.21 19.32 -15.90
N LYS A 712 13.33 19.96 -15.10
CA LYS A 712 13.59 20.40 -13.71
C LYS A 712 14.07 19.27 -12.79
N THR A 713 13.26 18.22 -12.62
CA THR A 713 13.62 17.05 -11.81
C THR A 713 14.82 16.32 -12.39
N THR A 714 14.98 16.30 -13.73
CA THR A 714 16.17 15.74 -14.37
C THR A 714 17.44 16.50 -13.97
N LEU A 715 17.42 17.83 -14.00
CA LEU A 715 18.53 18.68 -13.55
C LEU A 715 18.81 18.48 -12.06
N LEU A 716 17.76 18.51 -11.22
CA LEU A 716 17.88 18.28 -9.79
C LEU A 716 18.52 16.92 -9.48
N ASP A 717 18.10 15.85 -10.18
CA ASP A 717 18.66 14.51 -10.03
C ASP A 717 20.11 14.39 -10.51
N VAL A 718 20.47 15.09 -11.59
CA VAL A 718 21.85 15.13 -12.10
C VAL A 718 22.75 15.85 -11.08
N LEU A 719 22.32 17.00 -10.56
CA LEU A 719 23.05 17.75 -9.54
C LEU A 719 23.13 16.98 -8.21
N ALA A 720 22.07 16.28 -7.82
CA ALA A 720 22.07 15.40 -6.65
C ALA A 720 22.88 14.11 -6.87
N GLY A 721 23.15 13.74 -8.13
CA GLY A 721 23.89 12.54 -8.49
C GLY A 721 23.09 11.24 -8.36
N ARG A 722 21.78 11.31 -8.60
CA ARG A 722 20.84 10.19 -8.44
C ARG A 722 20.53 9.45 -9.73
N LYS A 723 20.88 10.00 -10.90
CA LYS A 723 20.70 9.31 -12.19
C LYS A 723 21.64 8.11 -12.28
N THR A 724 21.06 6.92 -12.40
CA THR A 724 21.79 5.64 -12.51
C THR A 724 22.04 5.21 -13.96
N GLY A 725 21.43 5.89 -14.93
CA GLY A 725 21.60 5.67 -16.36
C GLY A 725 21.75 7.01 -17.10
N GLY A 726 22.07 6.94 -18.39
CA GLY A 726 22.38 8.12 -19.21
C GLY A 726 23.84 8.58 -19.09
N VAL A 727 24.22 9.54 -19.93
CA VAL A 727 25.55 10.17 -19.94
C VAL A 727 25.40 11.62 -19.48
N ILE A 728 26.18 11.99 -18.47
CA ILE A 728 26.25 13.36 -17.94
C ILE A 728 27.57 13.97 -18.45
N GLU A 729 27.48 15.12 -19.10
CA GLU A 729 28.63 15.94 -19.53
C GLU A 729 28.54 17.32 -18.86
N GLY A 730 29.67 18.03 -18.76
CA GLY A 730 29.79 19.31 -18.05
C GLY A 730 30.58 19.21 -16.75
N ASP A 731 30.86 20.36 -16.12
CA ASP A 731 31.62 20.46 -14.86
C ASP A 731 30.67 20.77 -13.70
N ILE A 732 30.72 19.99 -12.62
CA ILE A 732 29.94 20.18 -11.40
C ILE A 732 30.91 20.24 -10.22
N ARG A 733 30.92 21.39 -9.53
CA ARG A 733 31.80 21.66 -8.39
C ARG A 733 31.02 22.01 -7.12
N ILE A 734 31.56 21.58 -5.97
CA ILE A 734 31.04 21.82 -4.62
C ILE A 734 32.12 22.60 -3.85
N GLY A 735 31.82 23.83 -3.44
CA GLY A 735 32.78 24.69 -2.76
C GLY A 735 34.07 24.97 -3.56
N GLY A 736 33.99 24.92 -4.90
CA GLY A 736 35.14 25.07 -5.80
C GLY A 736 35.89 23.77 -6.13
N TYR A 737 35.56 22.65 -5.48
CA TYR A 737 36.16 21.33 -5.73
C TYR A 737 35.28 20.46 -6.64
N PRO A 738 35.85 19.58 -7.49
CA PRO A 738 35.07 18.65 -8.29
C PRO A 738 34.16 17.76 -7.43
N LYS A 739 32.92 17.54 -7.88
CA LYS A 739 31.95 16.73 -7.15
C LYS A 739 32.35 15.24 -7.11
N ILE A 740 32.62 14.72 -5.91
CA ILE A 740 32.85 13.29 -5.68
C ILE A 740 31.52 12.59 -5.33
N GLN A 741 31.00 11.79 -6.27
CA GLN A 741 29.66 11.18 -6.14
C GLN A 741 29.50 10.25 -4.92
N GLN A 742 30.54 9.52 -4.54
CA GLN A 742 30.45 8.50 -3.48
C GLN A 742 30.20 9.09 -2.09
N THR A 743 30.75 10.28 -1.83
CA THR A 743 30.73 10.94 -0.52
C THR A 743 29.78 12.13 -0.47
N PHE A 744 29.29 12.61 -1.63
CA PHE A 744 28.38 13.73 -1.73
C PHE A 744 27.11 13.58 -0.87
N ALA A 745 26.56 12.37 -0.77
CA ALA A 745 25.38 12.07 0.06
C ALA A 745 25.57 12.35 1.56
N ARG A 746 26.81 12.54 2.04
CA ARG A 746 27.09 12.91 3.43
C ARG A 746 26.86 14.39 3.71
N ILE A 747 26.99 15.24 2.69
CA ILE A 747 26.88 16.70 2.80
C ILE A 747 25.60 17.25 2.14
N SER A 748 24.87 16.39 1.42
CA SER A 748 23.61 16.72 0.77
C SER A 748 22.41 15.98 1.39
N GLY A 749 21.31 16.70 1.63
CA GLY A 749 19.97 16.15 1.83
C GLY A 749 19.19 16.12 0.52
N TYR A 750 18.32 15.13 0.32
CA TYR A 750 17.43 15.07 -0.84
C TYR A 750 16.03 14.63 -0.41
N CYS A 751 15.09 15.56 -0.41
CA CYS A 751 13.68 15.29 -0.12
C CYS A 751 12.97 14.83 -1.39
N GLU A 752 12.51 13.58 -1.42
CA GLU A 752 11.77 13.02 -2.57
C GLU A 752 10.33 13.58 -2.66
N GLN A 753 9.74 13.46 -3.85
CA GLN A 753 8.33 13.81 -4.06
C GLN A 753 7.38 12.94 -3.22
N ILE A 754 7.64 11.62 -3.15
CA ILE A 754 6.81 10.64 -2.41
C ILE A 754 7.38 10.41 -1.01
N ASP A 755 6.56 10.61 0.02
CA ASP A 755 6.97 10.44 1.41
C ASP A 755 6.85 8.99 1.88
N VAL A 756 7.98 8.26 1.86
CA VAL A 756 8.04 6.85 2.30
C VAL A 756 8.76 6.72 3.64
N HIS A 757 7.98 6.39 4.69
CA HIS A 757 8.46 6.24 6.07
C HIS A 757 7.94 4.94 6.71
N SER A 758 8.64 4.44 7.73
CA SER A 758 8.20 3.25 8.47
C SER A 758 6.93 3.56 9.28
N PRO A 759 5.80 2.83 9.09
CA PRO A 759 4.51 3.22 9.66
C PRO A 759 4.40 3.17 11.19
N GLN A 760 5.22 2.35 11.86
CA GLN A 760 5.05 1.99 13.28
C GLN A 760 5.98 2.73 14.24
N ILE A 761 6.71 3.70 13.71
CA ILE A 761 7.63 4.57 14.45
C ILE A 761 6.96 5.93 14.64
N THR A 762 7.29 6.62 15.72
CA THR A 762 6.83 8.00 15.94
C THR A 762 7.67 9.02 15.16
N VAL A 763 7.18 10.25 15.05
CA VAL A 763 7.93 11.36 14.43
C VAL A 763 9.29 11.55 15.10
N GLY A 764 9.32 11.68 16.43
CA GLY A 764 10.55 11.92 17.19
C GLY A 764 11.55 10.76 17.10
N GLU A 765 11.07 9.51 17.17
CA GLU A 765 11.93 8.33 17.01
C GLU A 765 12.50 8.21 15.60
N SER A 766 11.75 8.62 14.57
CA SER A 766 12.22 8.60 13.18
C SER A 766 13.39 9.57 13.00
N VAL A 767 13.26 10.77 13.55
CA VAL A 767 14.30 11.81 13.54
C VAL A 767 15.52 11.37 14.37
N ALA A 768 15.32 10.84 15.58
CA ALA A 768 16.39 10.36 16.45
C ALA A 768 17.15 9.16 15.87
N TYR A 769 16.45 8.21 15.25
CA TYR A 769 17.04 7.06 14.56
C TYR A 769 18.03 7.51 13.47
N LEU A 770 17.64 8.51 12.69
CA LEU A 770 18.48 9.04 11.62
C LEU A 770 19.64 9.87 12.15
N ALA A 771 19.45 10.58 13.26
CA ALA A 771 20.51 11.35 13.92
C ALA A 771 21.62 10.40 14.37
N TRP A 772 21.25 9.24 14.91
CA TRP A 772 22.21 8.20 15.27
C TRP A 772 23.01 7.70 14.06
N LEU A 773 22.39 7.55 12.88
CA LEU A 773 23.06 7.00 11.70
C LEU A 773 23.89 8.01 10.90
N ARG A 774 23.42 9.25 10.79
CA ARG A 774 24.02 10.26 9.88
C ARG A 774 24.97 11.22 10.58
N LEU A 775 24.85 11.43 11.89
CA LEU A 775 25.81 12.28 12.60
C LEU A 775 27.15 11.58 12.80
N PRO A 776 28.27 12.33 12.88
CA PRO A 776 29.58 11.78 13.17
C PRO A 776 29.62 11.05 14.54
N PRO A 777 30.46 10.00 14.69
CA PRO A 777 30.59 9.28 15.95
C PRO A 777 31.18 10.12 17.10
N GLU A 778 31.81 11.26 16.79
CA GLU A 778 32.36 12.21 17.77
C GLU A 778 31.28 13.03 18.49
N THR A 779 30.04 13.03 17.99
CA THR A 779 28.92 13.78 18.58
C THR A 779 28.41 13.08 19.83
N ASP A 780 28.42 13.79 20.98
CA ASP A 780 27.88 13.28 22.24
C ASP A 780 26.37 13.01 22.16
N SER A 781 25.87 12.03 22.94
CA SER A 781 24.45 11.68 22.95
C SER A 781 23.58 12.86 23.38
N LYS A 782 24.05 13.68 24.33
CA LYS A 782 23.30 14.87 24.76
C LYS A 782 23.20 15.91 23.65
N ALA A 783 24.31 16.19 22.97
CA ALA A 783 24.34 17.10 21.82
C ALA A 783 23.46 16.60 20.66
N ARG A 784 23.41 15.28 20.44
CA ARG A 784 22.51 14.65 19.46
C ARG A 784 21.04 14.87 19.83
N ASP A 785 20.66 14.66 21.08
CA ASP A 785 19.26 14.80 21.51
C ASP A 785 18.81 16.27 21.50
N GLU A 786 19.71 17.20 21.86
CA GLU A 786 19.50 18.64 21.71
C GLU A 786 19.31 19.03 20.23
N PHE A 787 20.14 18.50 19.33
CA PHE A 787 20.00 18.72 17.89
C PHE A 787 18.72 18.12 17.31
N VAL A 788 18.28 16.95 17.78
CA VAL A 788 16.98 16.36 17.38
C VAL A 788 15.82 17.26 17.79
N ASN A 789 15.86 17.83 19.00
CA ASN A 789 14.84 18.77 19.45
C ASN A 789 14.86 20.05 18.61
N GLU A 790 16.04 20.58 18.31
CA GLU A 790 16.22 21.76 17.45
C GLU A 790 15.64 21.54 16.04
N VAL A 791 15.87 20.37 15.44
CA VAL A 791 15.29 20.02 14.13
C VAL A 791 13.77 19.91 14.21
N LEU A 792 13.22 19.29 15.25
CA LEU A 792 11.77 19.19 15.44
C LEU A 792 11.13 20.58 15.65
N GLU A 793 11.81 21.49 16.35
CA GLU A 793 11.37 22.86 16.54
C GLU A 793 11.45 23.67 15.24
N THR A 794 12.56 23.60 14.51
CA THR A 794 12.77 24.29 13.22
C THR A 794 11.71 23.93 12.18
N ILE A 795 11.26 22.67 12.19
CA ILE A 795 10.25 22.12 11.27
C ILE A 795 8.83 22.17 11.89
N GLU A 796 8.66 22.74 13.09
CA GLU A 796 7.37 22.89 13.79
C GLU A 796 6.63 21.54 14.05
N LEU A 797 7.38 20.46 14.32
CA LEU A 797 6.85 19.10 14.57
C LEU A 797 6.80 18.71 16.06
N ASP A 798 7.19 19.59 16.98
CA ASP A 798 7.29 19.29 18.41
C ASP A 798 5.94 18.80 19.01
N GLU A 799 4.83 19.44 18.64
CA GLU A 799 3.49 19.05 19.13
C GLU A 799 3.07 17.62 18.77
N ILE A 800 3.61 17.07 17.66
CA ILE A 800 3.27 15.74 17.13
C ILE A 800 4.42 14.74 17.25
N ARG A 801 5.46 15.05 18.02
CA ARG A 801 6.66 14.21 18.21
C ARG A 801 6.33 12.75 18.54
N ASP A 802 5.35 12.52 19.41
CA ASP A 802 4.97 11.17 19.87
C ASP A 802 3.89 10.49 19.01
N SER A 803 3.47 11.14 17.91
CA SER A 803 2.47 10.59 17.00
C SER A 803 3.08 9.55 16.06
N LEU A 804 2.35 8.44 15.83
CA LEU A 804 2.76 7.41 14.87
C LEU A 804 2.66 7.93 13.43
N VAL A 805 3.66 7.57 12.62
CA VAL A 805 3.71 7.98 11.20
C VAL A 805 2.55 7.39 10.39
N GLY A 806 2.24 6.11 10.57
CA GLY A 806 1.15 5.40 9.91
C GLY A 806 1.31 5.19 8.40
N ILE A 807 0.36 4.45 7.82
CA ILE A 807 0.35 4.08 6.40
C ILE A 807 -0.32 5.22 5.60
N PRO A 808 0.31 5.72 4.51
CA PRO A 808 -0.26 6.77 3.68
C PRO A 808 -1.71 6.46 3.27
N GLY A 809 -2.61 7.41 3.52
CA GLY A 809 -4.02 7.35 3.16
C GLY A 809 -4.89 6.34 3.93
N VAL A 810 -4.35 5.74 4.99
CA VAL A 810 -5.11 4.85 5.87
C VAL A 810 -5.16 5.40 7.29
N ASN A 811 -4.00 5.76 7.86
CA ASN A 811 -3.87 6.25 9.23
C ASN A 811 -2.54 7.00 9.48
N GLY A 812 -2.43 7.64 10.65
CA GLY A 812 -1.22 8.32 11.10
C GLY A 812 -1.21 9.80 10.73
N LEU A 813 -0.06 10.27 10.24
CA LEU A 813 0.18 11.68 9.91
C LEU A 813 -0.58 12.12 8.66
N SER A 814 -0.98 13.39 8.64
CA SER A 814 -1.47 14.07 7.43
C SER A 814 -0.37 14.14 6.36
N THR A 815 -0.75 14.43 5.12
CA THR A 815 0.21 14.62 4.00
C THR A 815 1.23 15.71 4.32
N GLU A 816 0.76 16.84 4.84
CA GLU A 816 1.54 17.99 5.30
C GLU A 816 2.56 17.61 6.38
N GLN A 817 2.11 16.97 7.46
CA GLN A 817 2.96 16.54 8.57
C GLN A 817 4.00 15.51 8.12
N ARG A 818 3.61 14.62 7.21
CA ARG A 818 4.50 13.60 6.65
C ARG A 818 5.57 14.23 5.76
N LYS A 819 5.23 15.25 4.97
CA LYS A 819 6.18 16.02 4.15
C LYS A 819 7.19 16.75 5.01
N ARG A 820 6.74 17.41 6.08
CA ARG A 820 7.59 18.00 7.10
C ARG A 820 8.52 16.97 7.76
N LEU A 821 8.00 15.78 8.10
CA LEU A 821 8.83 14.69 8.61
C LEU A 821 9.91 14.28 7.60
N THR A 822 9.60 14.21 6.29
CA THR A 822 10.61 13.96 5.25
C THR A 822 11.72 15.01 5.26
N ILE A 823 11.36 16.29 5.37
CA ILE A 823 12.34 17.39 5.46
C ILE A 823 13.18 17.26 6.73
N ALA A 824 12.57 16.99 7.88
CA ALA A 824 13.26 16.79 9.16
C ALA A 824 14.26 15.63 9.07
N VAL A 825 13.83 14.49 8.52
CA VAL A 825 14.63 13.27 8.29
C VAL A 825 15.90 13.54 7.49
N ASP A 826 15.84 14.42 6.48
CA ASP A 826 17.01 14.79 5.69
C ASP A 826 17.85 15.90 6.35
N LEU A 827 17.22 16.83 7.07
CA LEU A 827 17.90 17.89 7.83
C LEU A 827 18.75 17.37 9.00
N VAL A 828 18.34 16.25 9.60
CA VAL A 828 19.08 15.58 10.69
C VAL A 828 20.50 15.17 10.31
N SER A 829 20.83 15.09 9.02
CA SER A 829 22.20 14.85 8.59
C SER A 829 23.14 16.04 8.77
N ASN A 830 22.63 17.15 9.30
CA ASN A 830 23.29 18.45 9.30
C ASN A 830 23.89 18.82 7.92
N PRO A 831 23.10 18.68 6.82
CA PRO A 831 23.63 18.84 5.48
C PRO A 831 23.91 20.32 5.19
N SER A 832 24.94 20.58 4.38
CA SER A 832 25.25 21.93 3.87
C SER A 832 24.36 22.31 2.69
N ILE A 833 23.92 21.30 1.93
CA ILE A 833 23.12 21.44 0.71
C ILE A 833 21.85 20.60 0.86
N ILE A 834 20.69 21.15 0.52
CA ILE A 834 19.43 20.42 0.53
C ILE A 834 18.73 20.60 -0.82
N PHE A 835 18.44 19.48 -1.48
CA PHE A 835 17.59 19.43 -2.65
C PHE A 835 16.20 18.99 -2.23
N MET A 836 15.16 19.68 -2.71
CA MET A 836 13.77 19.29 -2.46
C MET A 836 13.02 19.17 -3.77
N ASP A 837 12.59 17.95 -4.10
CA ASP A 837 11.80 17.72 -5.31
C ASP A 837 10.31 17.94 -5.00
N GLU A 838 9.78 19.05 -5.50
CA GLU A 838 8.40 19.50 -5.31
C GLU A 838 7.92 19.40 -3.85
N PRO A 839 8.47 20.22 -2.93
CA PRO A 839 8.10 20.18 -1.51
C PRO A 839 6.63 20.52 -1.27
N THR A 840 5.99 21.25 -2.18
CA THR A 840 4.58 21.63 -2.13
C THR A 840 3.65 20.66 -2.88
N SER A 841 4.21 19.59 -3.48
CA SER A 841 3.42 18.63 -4.27
C SER A 841 2.42 17.92 -3.37
N GLY A 842 1.15 17.92 -3.78
CA GLY A 842 0.09 17.23 -3.08
C GLY A 842 -0.42 17.89 -1.80
N LEU A 843 -0.05 19.16 -1.57
CA LEU A 843 -0.49 19.95 -0.43
C LEU A 843 -1.43 21.08 -0.89
N ASP A 844 -2.41 21.42 -0.06
CA ASP A 844 -3.17 22.66 -0.24
C ASP A 844 -2.30 23.90 0.05
N ALA A 845 -2.80 25.10 -0.27
CA ALA A 845 -2.03 26.34 -0.13
C ALA A 845 -1.53 26.58 1.31
N ARG A 846 -2.31 26.21 2.34
CA ARG A 846 -1.92 26.36 3.75
C ARG A 846 -0.77 25.45 4.10
N ALA A 847 -0.97 24.16 3.81
CA ALA A 847 -0.03 23.11 4.10
C ALA A 847 1.28 23.37 3.36
N ALA A 848 1.19 23.81 2.11
CA ALA A 848 2.33 24.25 1.33
C ALA A 848 3.02 25.47 1.97
N ALA A 849 2.29 26.47 2.46
CA ALA A 849 2.86 27.64 3.12
C ALA A 849 3.56 27.28 4.45
N ILE A 850 2.99 26.38 5.26
CA ILE A 850 3.60 25.87 6.49
C ILE A 850 4.90 25.12 6.17
N VAL A 851 4.87 24.23 5.18
CA VAL A 851 6.06 23.51 4.71
C VAL A 851 7.11 24.51 4.21
N MET A 852 6.73 25.47 3.37
CA MET A 852 7.69 26.43 2.80
C MET A 852 8.25 27.41 3.82
N ARG A 853 7.49 27.75 4.87
CA ARG A 853 8.01 28.47 6.04
C ARG A 853 9.10 27.65 6.73
N ALA A 854 8.87 26.37 6.98
CA ALA A 854 9.89 25.49 7.54
C ALA A 854 11.12 25.39 6.63
N VAL A 855 10.93 25.32 5.30
CA VAL A 855 12.03 25.34 4.32
C VAL A 855 12.82 26.65 4.36
N LYS A 856 12.14 27.80 4.50
CA LYS A 856 12.78 29.11 4.62
C LYS A 856 13.57 29.22 5.92
N ASN A 857 13.01 28.78 7.05
CA ASN A 857 13.74 28.68 8.32
C ASN A 857 15.03 27.84 8.16
N VAL A 858 14.98 26.74 7.41
CA VAL A 858 16.16 25.92 7.11
C VAL A 858 17.17 26.66 6.24
N ALA A 859 16.76 27.42 5.23
CA ALA A 859 17.66 28.24 4.42
C ALA A 859 18.33 29.33 5.26
N ASP A 860 17.57 30.00 6.13
CA ASP A 860 18.03 31.11 6.99
C ASP A 860 19.08 30.67 8.02
N THR A 861 19.21 29.37 8.30
CA THR A 861 20.34 28.82 9.06
C THR A 861 21.69 28.91 8.32
N GLY A 862 21.71 29.34 7.06
CA GLY A 862 22.90 29.46 6.21
C GLY A 862 23.16 28.27 5.27
N ARG A 863 22.16 27.40 5.06
CA ARG A 863 22.26 26.23 4.17
C ARG A 863 21.94 26.60 2.73
N THR A 864 22.49 25.86 1.77
CA THR A 864 22.13 26.01 0.35
C THR A 864 20.89 25.16 0.08
N VAL A 865 19.74 25.80 -0.16
CA VAL A 865 18.48 25.09 -0.38
C VAL A 865 17.97 25.31 -1.79
N VAL A 866 17.76 24.23 -2.52
CA VAL A 866 17.26 24.24 -3.90
C VAL A 866 16.00 23.41 -3.96
N CYS A 867 14.90 23.98 -4.42
CA CYS A 867 13.68 23.21 -4.61
C CYS A 867 13.06 23.40 -5.99
N THR A 868 12.55 22.31 -6.55
CA THR A 868 11.70 22.37 -7.75
C THR A 868 10.29 22.76 -7.34
N ILE A 869 9.69 23.75 -8.01
CA ILE A 869 8.29 24.11 -7.81
C ILE A 869 7.61 24.33 -9.16
N HIS A 870 6.39 23.83 -9.29
CA HIS A 870 5.60 23.97 -10.51
C HIS A 870 4.80 25.26 -10.55
N GLN A 871 4.05 25.59 -9.49
CA GLN A 871 3.25 26.83 -9.44
C GLN A 871 2.85 27.23 -7.99
N PRO A 872 3.66 28.05 -7.31
CA PRO A 872 3.40 28.46 -5.92
C PRO A 872 2.31 29.55 -5.82
N SER A 873 1.74 29.71 -4.62
CA SER A 873 0.95 30.91 -4.28
C SER A 873 1.86 32.14 -4.22
N ILE A 874 1.26 33.34 -4.18
CA ILE A 874 2.01 34.61 -4.10
C ILE A 874 2.95 34.60 -2.88
N ASP A 875 2.43 34.26 -1.71
CA ASP A 875 3.21 34.21 -0.47
C ASP A 875 4.40 33.24 -0.54
N ILE A 876 4.21 32.08 -1.19
CA ILE A 876 5.28 31.09 -1.36
C ILE A 876 6.29 31.56 -2.42
N PHE A 877 5.81 32.16 -3.51
CA PHE A 877 6.69 32.66 -4.57
C PHE A 877 7.60 33.77 -4.07
N GLU A 878 7.05 34.69 -3.28
CA GLU A 878 7.78 35.81 -2.68
C GLU A 878 8.71 35.38 -1.54
N ALA A 879 8.59 34.15 -1.04
CA ALA A 879 9.54 33.58 -0.06
C ALA A 879 10.87 33.13 -0.70
N PHE A 880 10.95 33.03 -2.03
CA PHE A 880 12.17 32.67 -2.76
C PHE A 880 13.11 33.85 -2.93
N ASP A 881 14.40 33.60 -2.72
CA ASP A 881 15.44 34.61 -2.90
C ASP A 881 15.91 34.64 -4.38
N GLU A 882 16.11 33.46 -4.99
CA GLU A 882 16.53 33.30 -6.39
C GLU A 882 15.59 32.37 -7.17
N LEU A 883 15.48 32.60 -8.48
CA LEU A 883 14.69 31.83 -9.42
C LEU A 883 15.54 31.41 -10.64
N MET A 884 15.52 30.11 -10.97
CA MET A 884 15.97 29.56 -12.24
C MET A 884 14.76 29.03 -13.01
N LEU A 885 14.47 29.62 -14.17
CA LEU A 885 13.33 29.25 -15.02
C LEU A 885 13.79 28.47 -16.25
N MET A 886 13.21 27.28 -16.43
CA MET A 886 13.50 26.39 -17.55
C MET A 886 12.32 26.29 -18.52
N ARG A 887 12.62 26.26 -19.83
CA ARG A 887 11.64 25.95 -20.87
C ARG A 887 11.62 24.47 -21.25
N ARG A 888 10.57 24.05 -21.98
CA ARG A 888 10.51 22.72 -22.57
C ARG A 888 11.69 22.52 -23.53
N GLY A 889 12.41 21.40 -23.38
CA GLY A 889 13.67 21.16 -24.09
C GLY A 889 14.91 21.26 -23.19
N GLY A 890 14.78 21.65 -21.93
CA GLY A 890 15.90 21.61 -20.99
C GLY A 890 16.91 22.74 -21.20
N GLU A 891 16.41 23.96 -21.40
CA GLU A 891 17.19 25.19 -21.55
C GLU A 891 16.69 26.28 -20.58
N LEU A 892 17.59 27.18 -20.16
CA LEU A 892 17.29 28.29 -19.27
C LEU A 892 16.80 29.53 -20.04
N ILE A 893 15.79 30.18 -19.49
CA ILE A 893 15.23 31.44 -20.02
C ILE A 893 15.32 32.60 -19.02
N TYR A 894 15.59 32.30 -17.75
CA TYR A 894 15.83 33.28 -16.68
C TYR A 894 16.63 32.62 -15.55
N ALA A 895 17.59 33.34 -14.97
CA ALA A 895 18.29 32.92 -13.75
C ALA A 895 18.75 34.15 -12.95
N GLY A 896 17.98 34.53 -11.93
CA GLY A 896 18.21 35.77 -11.19
C GLY A 896 17.37 35.88 -9.91
N PRO A 897 17.47 37.00 -9.17
CA PRO A 897 16.71 37.24 -7.94
C PRO A 897 15.22 37.46 -8.22
N VAL A 898 14.34 36.99 -7.34
CA VAL A 898 12.88 37.22 -7.48
C VAL A 898 12.54 38.70 -7.28
N GLY A 899 13.20 39.36 -6.33
CA GLY A 899 12.97 40.75 -5.96
C GLY A 899 11.78 40.94 -5.02
N HIS A 900 11.76 42.06 -4.29
CA HIS A 900 10.66 42.38 -3.37
C HIS A 900 9.35 42.53 -4.16
N HIS A 901 8.30 41.82 -3.75
CA HIS A 901 7.04 41.73 -4.50
C HIS A 901 7.20 41.25 -5.96
N SER A 902 8.17 40.37 -6.23
CA SER A 902 8.45 39.82 -7.57
C SER A 902 8.85 40.84 -8.65
N CYS A 903 9.32 42.03 -8.25
CA CYS A 903 9.52 43.15 -9.17
C CYS A 903 10.56 42.87 -10.28
N GLU A 904 11.67 42.21 -9.96
CA GLU A 904 12.78 41.95 -10.91
C GLU A 904 12.34 41.00 -12.03
N VAL A 905 11.62 39.94 -11.68
CA VAL A 905 11.07 38.97 -12.64
C VAL A 905 10.03 39.63 -13.54
N ILE A 906 9.12 40.43 -12.96
CA ILE A 906 8.08 41.13 -13.71
C ILE A 906 8.71 42.12 -14.69
N GLN A 907 9.69 42.91 -14.24
CA GLN A 907 10.37 43.89 -15.09
C GLN A 907 11.12 43.23 -16.26
N TYR A 908 11.81 42.10 -16.01
CA TYR A 908 12.52 41.37 -17.06
C TYR A 908 11.60 40.92 -18.20
N PHE A 909 10.47 40.26 -17.88
CA PHE A 909 9.55 39.80 -18.91
C PHE A 909 8.74 40.94 -19.53
N GLN A 910 8.39 42.00 -18.78
CA GLN A 910 7.70 43.16 -19.34
C GLN A 910 8.59 44.02 -20.25
N ALA A 911 9.92 43.91 -20.14
CA ALA A 911 10.84 44.58 -21.06
C ALA A 911 10.83 43.95 -22.47
N ILE A 912 10.31 42.73 -22.61
CA ILE A 912 10.20 42.05 -23.90
C ILE A 912 8.99 42.62 -24.67
N PRO A 913 9.18 43.07 -25.93
CA PRO A 913 8.08 43.59 -26.74
C PRO A 913 6.94 42.57 -26.89
N ALA A 914 5.69 43.05 -26.89
CA ALA A 914 4.46 42.25 -27.06
C ALA A 914 4.03 41.35 -25.88
N ILE A 915 4.74 41.35 -24.74
CA ILE A 915 4.26 40.67 -23.53
C ILE A 915 3.19 41.53 -22.80
N PRO A 916 2.03 40.96 -22.41
CA PRO A 916 0.99 41.69 -21.70
C PRO A 916 1.41 42.02 -20.25
N ARG A 917 1.07 43.23 -19.78
CA ARG A 917 1.28 43.62 -18.38
C ARG A 917 0.46 42.74 -17.43
N ILE A 918 1.02 42.50 -16.24
CA ILE A 918 0.34 41.74 -15.19
C ILE A 918 -0.88 42.52 -14.68
N LYS A 919 -1.98 41.80 -14.38
CA LYS A 919 -3.20 42.38 -13.81
C LYS A 919 -3.02 42.59 -12.30
N ASP A 920 -3.75 43.55 -11.74
CA ASP A 920 -3.75 43.78 -10.28
C ASP A 920 -4.22 42.53 -9.53
N ASN A 921 -3.54 42.19 -8.43
CA ASN A 921 -3.77 40.99 -7.60
C ASN A 921 -3.66 39.63 -8.32
N TYR A 922 -3.03 39.58 -9.49
CA TYR A 922 -2.76 38.32 -10.19
C TYR A 922 -1.44 37.69 -9.72
N ASN A 923 -1.39 36.36 -9.62
CA ASN A 923 -0.20 35.66 -9.16
C ASN A 923 0.97 35.79 -10.17
N PRO A 924 2.12 36.39 -9.77
CA PRO A 924 3.27 36.59 -10.66
C PRO A 924 3.82 35.28 -11.23
N SER A 925 3.79 34.21 -10.44
CA SER A 925 4.33 32.90 -10.86
C SER A 925 3.46 32.26 -11.95
N THR A 926 2.13 32.39 -11.85
CA THR A 926 1.19 31.96 -12.90
C THR A 926 1.39 32.77 -14.17
N TRP A 927 1.41 34.10 -14.07
CA TRP A 927 1.61 34.98 -15.23
C TRP A 927 2.92 34.68 -15.95
N MET A 928 4.01 34.49 -15.21
CA MET A 928 5.32 34.13 -15.76
C MET A 928 5.28 32.83 -16.58
N LEU A 929 4.61 31.78 -16.08
CA LEU A 929 4.51 30.50 -16.81
C LEU A 929 3.61 30.60 -18.05
N GLU A 930 2.57 31.45 -18.02
CA GLU A 930 1.70 31.71 -19.17
C GLU A 930 2.44 32.48 -20.28
N VAL A 931 3.18 33.53 -19.93
CA VAL A 931 3.92 34.34 -20.92
C VAL A 931 5.14 33.62 -21.49
N THR A 932 5.70 32.64 -20.76
CA THR A 932 6.81 31.79 -21.23
C THR A 932 6.35 30.47 -21.87
N SER A 933 5.05 30.33 -22.12
CA SER A 933 4.49 29.16 -22.81
C SER A 933 4.92 29.11 -24.28
N THR A 934 5.02 27.91 -24.86
CA THR A 934 5.39 27.73 -26.28
C THR A 934 4.39 28.37 -27.24
N SER A 935 3.12 28.45 -26.86
CA SER A 935 2.08 29.14 -27.62
C SER A 935 2.31 30.65 -27.65
N MET A 936 2.70 31.25 -26.53
CA MET A 936 3.02 32.68 -26.45
C MET A 936 4.32 32.98 -27.19
N GLU A 937 5.34 32.13 -27.03
CA GLU A 937 6.61 32.25 -27.76
C GLU A 937 6.40 32.28 -29.28
N ALA A 938 5.52 31.41 -29.80
CA ALA A 938 5.14 31.40 -31.21
C ALA A 938 4.33 32.63 -31.65
N GLN A 939 3.46 33.18 -30.78
CA GLN A 939 2.69 34.39 -31.07
C GLN A 939 3.56 35.66 -31.08
N VAL A 940 4.52 35.74 -30.15
CA VAL A 940 5.46 36.86 -30.03
C VAL A 940 6.57 36.75 -31.08
N GLY A 941 6.87 35.55 -31.59
CA GLY A 941 7.88 35.32 -32.61
C GLY A 941 9.32 35.51 -32.11
N ALA A 942 9.56 35.34 -30.81
CA ALA A 942 10.85 35.58 -30.17
C ALA A 942 11.36 34.31 -29.45
N ASP A 943 12.66 34.01 -29.54
CA ASP A 943 13.28 32.87 -28.84
C ASP A 943 13.79 33.33 -27.46
N PHE A 944 13.11 32.91 -26.39
CA PHE A 944 13.43 33.33 -25.03
C PHE A 944 14.84 32.89 -24.59
N VAL A 945 15.36 31.78 -25.14
CA VAL A 945 16.71 31.31 -24.80
C VAL A 945 17.79 32.19 -25.41
N GLN A 946 17.61 32.63 -26.65
CA GLN A 946 18.56 33.56 -27.28
C GLN A 946 18.55 34.91 -26.56
N MET A 947 17.38 35.40 -26.16
CA MET A 947 17.26 36.62 -25.38
C MET A 947 17.96 36.51 -24.03
N TYR A 948 17.78 35.39 -23.32
CA TYR A 948 18.49 35.13 -22.07
C TYR A 948 20.01 35.08 -22.29
N ARG A 949 20.52 34.34 -23.29
CA ARG A 949 21.96 34.27 -23.60
C ARG A 949 22.56 35.63 -23.97
N ALA A 950 21.79 36.51 -24.61
CA ALA A 950 22.23 37.87 -24.95
C ALA A 950 22.15 38.86 -23.77
N SER A 951 21.35 38.55 -22.74
CA SER A 951 21.10 39.44 -21.60
C SER A 951 22.35 39.67 -20.73
N SER A 952 22.38 40.79 -20.00
CA SER A 952 23.40 41.04 -18.96
C SER A 952 23.36 39.99 -17.85
N MET A 953 22.16 39.51 -17.50
CA MET A 953 21.95 38.52 -16.45
C MET A 953 22.71 37.21 -16.70
N CYS A 954 22.72 36.71 -17.94
CA CYS A 954 23.49 35.51 -18.29
C CYS A 954 25.00 35.72 -18.11
N LYS A 955 25.52 36.89 -18.53
CA LYS A 955 26.94 37.25 -18.36
C LYS A 955 27.34 37.37 -16.89
N ASP A 956 26.47 37.98 -16.08
CA ASP A 956 26.69 38.13 -14.64
C ASP A 956 26.69 36.76 -13.94
N LYS A 957 25.79 35.85 -14.34
CA LYS A 957 25.75 34.48 -13.81
C LYS A 957 26.98 33.66 -14.23
N ASP A 958 27.45 33.78 -15.47
CA ASP A 958 28.68 33.12 -15.93
C ASP A 958 29.91 33.61 -15.15
N MET A 959 29.98 34.92 -14.85
CA MET A 959 31.04 35.49 -14.03
C MET A 959 30.96 34.97 -12.58
N LEU A 960 29.75 34.87 -12.04
CA LEU A 960 29.51 34.31 -10.72
C LEU A 960 29.95 32.84 -10.64
N VAL A 961 29.58 32.01 -11.63
CA VAL A 961 30.00 30.60 -11.70
C VAL A 961 31.52 30.49 -11.74
N LYS A 962 32.20 31.27 -12.58
CA LYS A 962 33.68 31.28 -12.64
C LYS A 962 34.31 31.63 -11.30
N ARG A 963 33.74 32.59 -10.56
CA ARG A 963 34.22 32.98 -9.23
C ARG A 963 34.03 31.87 -8.20
N LEU A 964 32.87 31.19 -8.22
CA LEU A 964 32.51 30.13 -7.26
C LEU A 964 33.17 28.78 -7.58
N SER A 965 33.62 28.58 -8.83
CA SER A 965 34.37 27.40 -9.26
C SER A 965 35.81 27.36 -8.73
N VAL A 966 36.31 28.45 -8.13
CA VAL A 966 37.65 28.51 -7.52
C VAL A 966 37.52 28.28 -6.00
N PRO A 967 38.26 27.32 -5.42
CA PRO A 967 38.20 27.05 -3.98
C PRO A 967 38.75 28.23 -3.16
N VAL A 968 38.12 28.49 -2.02
CA VAL A 968 38.55 29.55 -1.10
C VAL A 968 39.90 29.16 -0.48
N PRO A 969 40.91 30.07 -0.42
CA PRO A 969 42.22 29.77 0.16
C PRO A 969 42.11 29.27 1.61
N GLY A 970 42.78 28.16 1.92
CA GLY A 970 42.78 27.55 3.27
C GLY A 970 41.67 26.54 3.54
N THR A 971 40.76 26.29 2.59
CA THR A 971 39.81 25.18 2.66
C THR A 971 40.44 23.88 2.15
N SER A 972 40.04 22.73 2.70
CA SER A 972 40.46 21.41 2.23
C SER A 972 39.37 20.76 1.36
N ASP A 973 39.78 19.90 0.42
CA ASP A 973 38.84 19.10 -0.38
C ASP A 973 37.90 18.27 0.52
N LEU A 974 36.65 18.10 0.08
CA LEU A 974 35.56 17.39 0.77
C LEU A 974 35.71 15.86 0.64
N HIS A 975 36.92 15.36 0.90
CA HIS A 975 37.21 13.94 0.84
C HIS A 975 36.90 13.26 2.17
N PHE A 976 35.89 12.39 2.17
CA PHE A 976 35.56 11.56 3.31
C PHE A 976 36.16 10.15 3.14
N PRO A 977 36.81 9.58 4.17
CA PRO A 977 37.48 8.27 4.05
C PRO A 977 36.50 7.09 3.91
N THR A 978 35.26 7.26 4.35
CA THR A 978 34.21 6.24 4.32
C THR A 978 32.92 6.79 3.71
N GLN A 979 32.21 5.93 3.00
CA GLN A 979 30.88 6.24 2.45
C GLN A 979 29.87 6.59 3.56
N PHE A 980 29.90 5.86 4.68
CA PHE A 980 28.98 6.05 5.82
C PHE A 980 29.69 6.74 6.99
N PRO A 981 29.02 7.63 7.74
CA PRO A 981 29.57 8.26 8.95
C PRO A 981 29.83 7.25 10.08
N GLN A 982 28.86 6.38 10.35
CA GLN A 982 28.93 5.40 11.44
C GLN A 982 29.59 4.09 11.03
N LYS A 983 30.20 3.41 12.00
CA LYS A 983 30.74 2.05 11.81
C LYS A 983 29.61 1.04 11.63
N PHE A 984 29.90 -0.07 10.93
CA PHE A 984 28.91 -1.12 10.64
C PHE A 984 28.14 -1.63 11.88
N TRP A 985 28.82 -1.80 13.02
CA TRP A 985 28.20 -2.28 14.25
C TRP A 985 27.19 -1.28 14.84
N GLU A 986 27.48 0.01 14.79
CA GLU A 986 26.56 1.06 15.24
C GLU A 986 25.37 1.18 14.29
N GLN A 987 25.59 1.04 12.98
CA GLN A 987 24.50 0.94 12.00
C GLN A 987 23.58 -0.25 12.32
N PHE A 988 24.16 -1.42 12.60
CA PHE A 988 23.40 -2.61 12.97
C PHE A 988 22.57 -2.40 14.25
N LYS A 989 23.15 -1.80 15.30
CA LYS A 989 22.43 -1.48 16.55
C LYS A 989 21.26 -0.52 16.32
N ALA A 990 21.48 0.55 15.55
CA ALA A 990 20.42 1.50 15.23
C ALA A 990 19.30 0.83 14.45
N CYS A 991 19.63 0.07 13.40
CA CYS A 991 18.64 -0.70 12.63
C CYS A 991 17.91 -1.72 13.51
N LEU A 992 18.61 -2.41 14.41
CA LEU A 992 18.01 -3.37 15.34
C LEU A 992 17.02 -2.69 16.28
N TRP A 993 17.39 -1.53 16.85
CA TRP A 993 16.50 -0.73 17.69
C TRP A 993 15.22 -0.31 16.97
N LYS A 994 15.36 0.20 15.73
CA LYS A 994 14.22 0.52 14.85
C LYS A 994 13.32 -0.70 14.64
N GLN A 995 13.91 -1.85 14.36
CA GLN A 995 13.15 -3.09 14.13
C GLN A 995 12.50 -3.62 15.43
N CYS A 996 13.14 -3.50 16.60
CA CYS A 996 12.54 -3.83 17.89
C CYS A 996 11.21 -3.10 18.10
N LEU A 997 11.20 -1.78 17.88
CA LEU A 997 10.01 -0.94 18.04
C LEU A 997 8.94 -1.28 17.01
N SER A 998 9.33 -1.40 15.73
CA SER A 998 8.40 -1.72 14.64
C SER A 998 7.69 -3.06 14.87
N TYR A 999 8.44 -4.11 15.23
CA TYR A 999 7.88 -5.43 15.53
C TYR A 999 6.96 -5.39 16.74
N TRP A 1000 7.39 -4.75 17.84
CA TRP A 1000 6.58 -4.67 19.06
C TRP A 1000 5.26 -3.93 18.83
N ARG A 1001 5.29 -2.83 18.06
CA ARG A 1001 4.12 -1.99 17.77
C ARG A 1001 3.25 -2.50 16.62
N THR A 1002 3.58 -3.64 16.03
CA THR A 1002 2.76 -4.32 15.00
C THR A 1002 2.05 -5.55 15.59
N PRO A 1003 1.00 -5.38 16.43
CA PRO A 1003 0.29 -6.51 17.00
C PRO A 1003 -0.42 -7.35 15.92
N SER A 1004 -0.87 -6.73 14.83
CA SER A 1004 -1.49 -7.43 13.69
C SER A 1004 -0.58 -8.50 13.07
N TYR A 1005 0.74 -8.37 13.21
CA TYR A 1005 1.72 -9.34 12.77
C TYR A 1005 2.10 -10.31 13.89
N ASN A 1006 2.68 -9.82 14.99
CA ASN A 1006 3.26 -10.69 16.02
C ASN A 1006 2.21 -11.37 16.91
N LEU A 1007 1.17 -10.65 17.34
CA LEU A 1007 0.12 -11.24 18.19
C LEU A 1007 -0.63 -12.33 17.42
N VAL A 1008 -0.91 -12.10 16.13
CA VAL A 1008 -1.64 -13.08 15.32
C VAL A 1008 -0.79 -14.31 15.03
N ARG A 1009 0.54 -14.18 14.81
CA ARG A 1009 1.46 -15.32 14.74
C ARG A 1009 1.51 -16.13 16.04
N LEU A 1010 1.56 -15.47 17.19
CA LEU A 1010 1.56 -16.15 18.49
C LEU A 1010 0.22 -16.86 18.75
N ALA A 1011 -0.90 -16.21 18.43
CA ALA A 1011 -2.23 -16.79 18.56
C ALA A 1011 -2.46 -17.97 17.60
N SER A 1012 -1.98 -17.88 16.33
CA SER A 1012 -2.06 -18.98 15.38
C SER A 1012 -1.22 -20.17 15.83
N MET A 1013 -0.01 -19.93 16.34
CA MET A 1013 0.85 -20.97 16.91
C MET A 1013 0.18 -21.66 18.10
N LEU A 1014 -0.41 -20.89 19.02
CA LEU A 1014 -1.17 -21.44 20.14
C LEU A 1014 -2.33 -22.33 19.66
N GLY A 1015 -3.07 -21.86 18.66
CA GLY A 1015 -4.14 -22.63 18.02
C GLY A 1015 -3.63 -23.95 17.42
N PHE A 1016 -2.51 -23.92 16.69
CA PHE A 1016 -1.87 -25.13 16.16
C PHE A 1016 -1.43 -26.09 17.27
N CYS A 1017 -0.84 -25.59 18.35
CA CYS A 1017 -0.39 -26.43 19.47
C CYS A 1017 -1.55 -27.17 20.13
N ILE A 1018 -2.65 -26.46 20.41
CA ILE A 1018 -3.85 -27.06 21.01
C ILE A 1018 -4.48 -28.05 20.02
N PHE A 1019 -4.58 -27.68 18.75
CA PHE A 1019 -5.22 -28.51 17.74
C PHE A 1019 -4.45 -29.82 17.50
N PHE A 1020 -3.12 -29.77 17.31
CA PHE A 1020 -2.31 -30.97 17.16
C PHE A 1020 -2.21 -31.77 18.47
N GLY A 1021 -2.08 -31.09 19.61
CA GLY A 1021 -2.03 -31.74 20.93
C GLY A 1021 -3.30 -32.53 21.26
N THR A 1022 -4.47 -31.98 20.92
CA THR A 1022 -5.76 -32.67 21.13
C THR A 1022 -5.96 -33.82 20.15
N LEU A 1023 -5.60 -33.62 18.86
CA LEU A 1023 -5.81 -34.64 17.83
C LEU A 1023 -4.90 -35.87 18.02
N PHE A 1024 -3.68 -35.67 18.50
CA PHE A 1024 -2.69 -36.74 18.74
C PHE A 1024 -2.49 -37.05 20.24
N TRP A 1025 -3.51 -36.82 21.07
CA TRP A 1025 -3.42 -36.97 22.53
C TRP A 1025 -2.81 -38.32 22.96
N GLN A 1026 -1.66 -38.26 23.64
CA GLN A 1026 -0.88 -39.40 24.14
C GLN A 1026 -0.50 -40.46 23.10
N ARG A 1027 -0.59 -40.14 21.80
CA ARG A 1027 -0.26 -41.07 20.71
C ARG A 1027 1.24 -41.20 20.45
N GLY A 1028 2.03 -40.21 20.85
CA GLY A 1028 3.50 -40.21 20.74
C GLY A 1028 4.20 -41.15 21.74
N ASN A 1029 3.48 -41.67 22.73
CA ASN A 1029 4.03 -42.59 23.69
C ASN A 1029 4.29 -43.95 23.04
N ILE A 1030 5.55 -44.37 23.03
CA ILE A 1030 5.99 -45.62 22.43
C ILE A 1030 5.15 -46.80 22.93
N ASN A 1031 4.70 -46.79 24.20
CA ASN A 1031 3.93 -47.86 24.84
C ASN A 1031 2.60 -48.20 24.14
N HIS A 1032 2.02 -47.25 23.41
CA HIS A 1032 0.76 -47.46 22.69
C HIS A 1032 0.96 -47.83 21.20
N ILE A 1033 2.20 -48.02 20.75
CA ILE A 1033 2.55 -48.32 19.36
C ILE A 1033 2.96 -49.79 19.25
N ASN A 1034 2.10 -50.58 18.60
CA ASN A 1034 2.33 -52.01 18.34
C ASN A 1034 2.52 -52.33 16.85
N ASP A 1035 2.06 -51.44 15.97
CA ASP A 1035 2.05 -51.62 14.51
C ASP A 1035 2.77 -50.48 13.77
N GLN A 1036 3.24 -50.77 12.55
CA GLN A 1036 3.76 -49.79 11.59
C GLN A 1036 2.85 -48.56 11.39
N ARG A 1037 1.52 -48.74 11.51
CA ARG A 1037 0.53 -47.66 11.35
C ARG A 1037 0.73 -46.55 12.38
N GLY A 1038 1.02 -46.91 13.63
CA GLY A 1038 1.23 -45.92 14.70
C GLY A 1038 2.48 -45.06 14.44
N LEU A 1039 3.57 -45.68 13.96
CA LEU A 1039 4.79 -44.96 13.59
C LEU A 1039 4.56 -44.01 12.40
N PHE A 1040 3.82 -44.44 11.37
CA PHE A 1040 3.46 -43.58 10.25
C PHE A 1040 2.59 -42.40 10.66
N THR A 1041 1.63 -42.61 11.57
CA THR A 1041 0.77 -41.55 12.09
C THR A 1041 1.55 -40.52 12.90
N ILE A 1042 2.53 -40.92 13.71
CA ILE A 1042 3.36 -39.99 14.49
C ILE A 1042 4.37 -39.25 13.60
N LEU A 1043 4.98 -39.92 12.63
CA LEU A 1043 5.82 -39.24 11.65
C LEU A 1043 5.00 -38.23 10.84
N GLY A 1044 3.77 -38.59 10.47
CA GLY A 1044 2.81 -37.69 9.82
C GLY A 1044 2.42 -36.50 10.71
N CYS A 1045 2.33 -36.70 12.03
CA CYS A 1045 2.15 -35.62 13.01
C CYS A 1045 3.35 -34.66 13.02
N MET A 1046 4.57 -35.19 13.13
CA MET A 1046 5.81 -34.39 13.11
C MET A 1046 5.97 -33.61 11.80
N PHE A 1047 5.70 -34.27 10.66
CA PHE A 1047 5.69 -33.66 9.33
C PHE A 1047 4.64 -32.55 9.24
N GLY A 1048 3.39 -32.84 9.63
CA GLY A 1048 2.30 -31.87 9.60
C GLY A 1048 2.62 -30.63 10.43
N ILE A 1049 2.95 -30.80 11.71
CA ILE A 1049 3.27 -29.69 12.62
C ILE A 1049 4.35 -28.80 12.01
N THR A 1050 5.46 -29.40 11.56
CA THR A 1050 6.60 -28.66 11.03
C THR A 1050 6.24 -27.90 9.74
N LEU A 1051 5.51 -28.57 8.83
CA LEU A 1051 5.10 -27.96 7.57
C LEU A 1051 4.13 -26.81 7.77
N PHE A 1052 3.10 -26.97 8.60
CA PHE A 1052 2.05 -25.96 8.76
C PHE A 1052 2.50 -24.75 9.56
N THR A 1053 3.24 -24.98 10.65
CA THR A 1053 3.80 -23.88 11.44
C THR A 1053 4.86 -23.12 10.64
N GLY A 1054 5.74 -23.83 9.94
CA GLY A 1054 6.72 -23.24 9.02
C GLY A 1054 6.07 -22.44 7.88
N THR A 1055 5.11 -23.04 7.17
CA THR A 1055 4.35 -22.35 6.11
C THR A 1055 3.64 -21.12 6.65
N ASN A 1056 3.00 -21.20 7.82
CA ASN A 1056 2.30 -20.06 8.40
C ASN A 1056 3.23 -18.87 8.63
N ILE A 1057 4.41 -19.11 9.20
CA ILE A 1057 5.37 -18.05 9.50
C ILE A 1057 5.96 -17.47 8.22
N CYS A 1058 6.32 -18.33 7.25
CA CYS A 1058 6.81 -17.91 5.93
C CYS A 1058 5.80 -17.02 5.21
N GLN A 1059 4.50 -17.36 5.26
CA GLN A 1059 3.44 -16.58 4.61
C GLN A 1059 3.15 -15.27 5.35
N ALA A 1060 3.19 -15.28 6.68
CA ALA A 1060 2.93 -14.09 7.49
C ALA A 1060 4.01 -13.00 7.35
N VAL A 1061 5.29 -13.37 7.18
CA VAL A 1061 6.41 -12.41 7.10
C VAL A 1061 6.47 -11.65 5.76
N MET A 1062 5.97 -12.24 4.67
CA MET A 1062 6.10 -11.64 3.33
C MET A 1062 5.47 -10.23 3.20
N PRO A 1063 4.22 -9.99 3.66
CA PRO A 1063 3.61 -8.66 3.57
C PRO A 1063 4.36 -7.61 4.40
N PHE A 1064 4.88 -8.00 5.57
CA PHE A 1064 5.64 -7.10 6.44
C PHE A 1064 6.96 -6.65 5.77
N VAL A 1065 7.73 -7.60 5.22
CA VAL A 1065 8.97 -7.32 4.49
C VAL A 1065 8.71 -6.48 3.24
N SER A 1066 7.59 -6.72 2.54
CA SER A 1066 7.24 -5.97 1.34
C SER A 1066 6.99 -4.49 1.61
N ILE A 1067 6.42 -4.14 2.78
CA ILE A 1067 6.20 -2.74 3.19
C ILE A 1067 7.53 -2.08 3.58
N GLU A 1068 8.35 -2.72 4.41
CA GLU A 1068 9.64 -2.14 4.82
C GLU A 1068 10.63 -2.02 3.65
N ARG A 1069 10.54 -2.89 2.64
CA ARG A 1069 11.41 -2.82 1.45
C ARG A 1069 11.33 -1.48 0.72
N SER A 1070 10.16 -0.85 0.63
CA SER A 1070 10.05 0.48 -0.02
C SER A 1070 10.77 1.56 0.78
N VAL A 1071 10.73 1.48 2.11
CA VAL A 1071 11.47 2.36 3.03
C VAL A 1071 12.97 2.15 2.87
N VAL A 1072 13.43 0.90 2.84
CA VAL A 1072 14.85 0.55 2.66
C VAL A 1072 15.41 1.08 1.35
N TYR A 1073 14.65 1.01 0.26
CA TYR A 1073 15.12 1.57 -1.02
C TYR A 1073 15.36 3.07 -0.91
N ARG A 1074 14.44 3.83 -0.28
CA ARG A 1074 14.64 5.26 -0.01
C ARG A 1074 15.88 5.51 0.86
N GLU A 1075 15.97 4.86 2.02
CA GLU A 1075 17.07 5.04 2.98
C GLU A 1075 18.44 4.65 2.36
N ARG A 1076 18.45 3.64 1.48
CA ARG A 1076 19.63 3.23 0.71
C ARG A 1076 20.04 4.28 -0.31
N PHE A 1077 19.10 4.84 -1.07
CA PHE A 1077 19.41 5.89 -2.05
C PHE A 1077 19.94 7.16 -1.37
N ALA A 1078 19.49 7.46 -0.15
CA ALA A 1078 20.02 8.54 0.67
C ALA A 1078 21.38 8.23 1.33
N GLY A 1079 21.92 7.02 1.16
CA GLY A 1079 23.23 6.64 1.71
C GLY A 1079 23.27 6.57 3.24
N MET A 1080 22.15 6.27 3.90
CA MET A 1080 22.05 6.34 5.36
C MET A 1080 22.79 5.20 6.08
N TYR A 1081 22.75 3.99 5.54
CA TYR A 1081 23.40 2.80 6.12
C TYR A 1081 23.67 1.74 5.05
N SER A 1082 24.52 0.77 5.37
CA SER A 1082 24.78 -0.39 4.53
C SER A 1082 23.56 -1.33 4.50
N PRO A 1083 23.08 -1.76 3.31
CA PRO A 1083 21.96 -2.71 3.21
C PRO A 1083 22.13 -3.97 4.07
N TRP A 1084 23.38 -4.41 4.26
CA TRP A 1084 23.71 -5.55 5.13
C TRP A 1084 23.38 -5.31 6.60
N ALA A 1085 23.59 -4.10 7.13
CA ALA A 1085 23.29 -3.77 8.51
C ALA A 1085 21.78 -3.89 8.80
N TYR A 1086 20.95 -3.39 7.88
CA TYR A 1086 19.50 -3.54 7.92
C TYR A 1086 19.08 -5.02 7.82
N SER A 1087 19.62 -5.75 6.83
CA SER A 1087 19.21 -7.14 6.60
C SER A 1087 19.52 -8.02 7.79
N PHE A 1088 20.70 -7.88 8.41
CA PHE A 1088 21.02 -8.62 9.62
C PHE A 1088 20.20 -8.17 10.82
N ALA A 1089 19.89 -6.89 10.96
CA ALA A 1089 19.02 -6.40 12.05
C ALA A 1089 17.62 -7.01 11.96
N GLN A 1090 17.05 -7.07 10.75
CA GLN A 1090 15.75 -7.71 10.53
C GLN A 1090 15.80 -9.22 10.80
N VAL A 1091 16.86 -9.90 10.36
CA VAL A 1091 17.08 -11.34 10.64
C VAL A 1091 17.19 -11.61 12.14
N ALA A 1092 17.94 -10.79 12.88
CA ALA A 1092 18.15 -10.94 14.31
C ALA A 1092 16.86 -10.73 15.10
N MET A 1093 15.98 -9.81 14.68
CA MET A 1093 14.71 -9.54 15.34
C MET A 1093 13.71 -10.70 15.29
N GLU A 1094 13.79 -11.60 14.32
CA GLU A 1094 12.89 -12.75 14.28
C GLU A 1094 13.24 -13.83 15.32
N ILE A 1095 14.51 -13.89 15.75
CA ILE A 1095 14.99 -14.96 16.63
C ILE A 1095 14.21 -15.02 17.96
N PRO A 1096 14.02 -13.90 18.70
CA PRO A 1096 13.26 -13.94 19.95
C PRO A 1096 11.80 -14.38 19.76
N TYR A 1097 11.11 -13.90 18.72
CA TYR A 1097 9.71 -14.24 18.48
C TYR A 1097 9.52 -15.70 18.07
N VAL A 1098 10.43 -16.24 17.24
CA VAL A 1098 10.43 -17.65 16.87
C VAL A 1098 10.75 -18.52 18.09
N LEU A 1099 11.70 -18.12 18.94
CA LEU A 1099 12.02 -18.86 20.17
C LEU A 1099 10.81 -18.93 21.12
N VAL A 1100 10.07 -17.83 21.29
CA VAL A 1100 8.81 -17.84 22.08
C VAL A 1100 7.79 -18.82 21.48
N GLN A 1101 7.65 -18.89 20.15
CA GLN A 1101 6.75 -19.85 19.49
C GLN A 1101 7.16 -21.30 19.75
N VAL A 1102 8.46 -21.59 19.69
CA VAL A 1102 8.98 -22.93 20.01
C VAL A 1102 8.75 -23.28 21.47
N VAL A 1103 9.02 -22.36 22.40
CA VAL A 1103 8.77 -22.57 23.83
C VAL A 1103 7.28 -22.88 24.08
N MET A 1104 6.37 -22.13 23.46
CA MET A 1104 4.93 -22.43 23.55
C MET A 1104 4.59 -23.83 23.03
N PHE A 1105 5.19 -24.26 21.91
CA PHE A 1105 5.01 -25.61 21.39
C PHE A 1105 5.50 -26.67 22.39
N MET A 1106 6.69 -26.48 22.95
CA MET A 1106 7.30 -27.42 23.88
C MET A 1106 6.52 -27.53 25.20
N LEU A 1107 5.87 -26.45 25.65
CA LEU A 1107 5.09 -26.46 26.89
C LEU A 1107 3.68 -27.05 26.71
N ILE A 1108 3.12 -26.99 25.50
CA ILE A 1108 1.72 -27.37 25.24
C ILE A 1108 1.66 -28.66 24.42
N ALA A 1109 2.10 -28.61 23.15
CA ALA A 1109 1.91 -29.71 22.22
C ALA A 1109 2.79 -30.93 22.55
N TYR A 1110 4.05 -30.71 22.96
CA TYR A 1110 4.98 -31.80 23.31
C TYR A 1110 4.44 -32.72 24.43
N PRO A 1111 3.96 -32.19 25.59
CA PRO A 1111 3.27 -33.01 26.60
C PRO A 1111 2.00 -33.67 26.08
N MET A 1112 1.14 -32.92 25.39
CA MET A 1112 -0.18 -33.41 24.97
C MET A 1112 -0.07 -34.58 24.00
N ILE A 1113 0.89 -34.53 23.07
CA ILE A 1113 1.16 -35.62 22.13
C ILE A 1113 1.74 -36.84 22.87
N GLY A 1114 2.44 -36.65 23.99
CA GLY A 1114 3.02 -37.73 24.79
C GLY A 1114 4.42 -38.14 24.33
N TYR A 1115 5.23 -37.20 23.83
CA TYR A 1115 6.64 -37.46 23.52
C TYR A 1115 7.46 -37.76 24.79
N ALA A 1116 8.64 -38.36 24.62
CA ALA A 1116 9.44 -38.81 25.76
C ALA A 1116 9.99 -37.64 26.59
N TRP A 1117 9.74 -37.65 27.90
CA TRP A 1117 10.13 -36.60 28.85
C TRP A 1117 11.55 -36.80 29.41
N THR A 1118 12.55 -36.73 28.54
CA THR A 1118 13.97 -36.71 28.95
C THR A 1118 14.62 -35.42 28.51
N ALA A 1119 15.51 -34.85 29.34
CA ALA A 1119 16.15 -33.56 29.06
C ALA A 1119 16.85 -33.54 27.69
N ALA A 1120 17.58 -34.61 27.35
CA ALA A 1120 18.25 -34.73 26.06
C ALA A 1120 17.27 -34.68 24.87
N LYS A 1121 16.21 -35.51 24.88
CA LYS A 1121 15.21 -35.55 23.79
C LYS A 1121 14.44 -34.23 23.67
N PHE A 1122 14.15 -33.58 24.79
CA PHE A 1122 13.49 -32.27 24.84
C PHE A 1122 14.33 -31.18 24.17
N PHE A 1123 15.61 -31.03 24.56
CA PHE A 1123 16.48 -30.00 23.97
C PHE A 1123 16.82 -30.27 22.51
N TRP A 1124 17.03 -31.53 22.13
CA TRP A 1124 17.21 -31.90 20.71
C TRP A 1124 16.01 -31.49 19.85
N PHE A 1125 14.80 -31.75 20.35
CA PHE A 1125 13.57 -31.34 19.66
C PHE A 1125 13.45 -29.82 19.60
N MET A 1126 13.70 -29.13 20.71
CA MET A 1126 13.64 -27.67 20.79
C MET A 1126 14.60 -27.00 19.80
N CYS A 1127 15.89 -27.37 19.80
CA CYS A 1127 16.89 -26.81 18.88
C CYS A 1127 16.53 -27.09 17.41
N THR A 1128 16.08 -28.30 17.10
CA THR A 1128 15.66 -28.67 15.74
C THR A 1128 14.48 -27.80 15.30
N MET A 1129 13.43 -27.69 16.12
CA MET A 1129 12.26 -26.87 15.81
C MET A 1129 12.63 -25.39 15.65
N SER A 1130 13.51 -24.85 16.49
CA SER A 1130 14.00 -23.47 16.34
C SER A 1130 14.72 -23.25 15.01
N CYS A 1131 15.66 -24.10 14.64
CA CYS A 1131 16.37 -23.99 13.36
C CYS A 1131 15.41 -24.11 12.16
N THR A 1132 14.45 -25.04 12.20
CA THR A 1132 13.50 -25.24 11.11
C THR A 1132 12.55 -24.06 10.95
N LEU A 1133 11.99 -23.52 12.04
CA LEU A 1133 11.12 -22.35 11.96
C LEU A 1133 11.88 -21.10 11.49
N LEU A 1134 13.11 -20.87 11.98
CA LEU A 1134 13.98 -19.79 11.51
C LEU A 1134 14.24 -19.87 10.00
N TYR A 1135 14.53 -21.08 9.50
CA TYR A 1135 14.67 -21.34 8.08
C TYR A 1135 13.43 -20.87 7.29
N PHE A 1136 12.22 -21.26 7.70
CA PHE A 1136 10.99 -20.86 7.00
C PHE A 1136 10.77 -19.35 7.01
N VAL A 1137 11.13 -18.66 8.09
CA VAL A 1137 11.02 -17.19 8.15
C VAL A 1137 11.98 -16.55 7.14
N TYR A 1138 13.25 -16.96 7.14
CA TYR A 1138 14.26 -16.40 6.26
C TYR A 1138 14.03 -16.77 4.79
N LEU A 1139 13.43 -17.94 4.51
CA LEU A 1139 12.96 -18.29 3.16
C LEU A 1139 11.93 -17.28 2.65
N GLY A 1140 10.93 -16.92 3.47
CA GLY A 1140 9.92 -15.92 3.12
C GLY A 1140 10.52 -14.54 2.85
N MET A 1141 11.46 -14.09 3.69
CA MET A 1141 12.19 -12.82 3.47
C MET A 1141 12.99 -12.83 2.17
N MET A 1142 13.75 -13.91 1.92
CA MET A 1142 14.54 -14.08 0.72
C MET A 1142 13.66 -14.01 -0.54
N ILE A 1143 12.53 -14.72 -0.56
CA ILE A 1143 11.64 -14.75 -1.74
C ILE A 1143 11.06 -13.37 -2.06
N VAL A 1144 10.70 -12.57 -1.04
CA VAL A 1144 10.24 -11.18 -1.27
C VAL A 1144 11.37 -10.30 -1.80
N SER A 1145 12.61 -10.52 -1.34
CA SER A 1145 13.77 -9.78 -1.87
C SER A 1145 14.16 -10.16 -3.29
N LEU A 1146 13.80 -11.37 -3.76
CA LEU A 1146 14.08 -11.87 -5.11
C LEU A 1146 13.00 -11.48 -6.14
N THR A 1147 11.85 -10.98 -5.70
CA THR A 1147 10.68 -10.78 -6.57
C THR A 1147 10.23 -9.32 -6.60
N PRO A 1148 9.83 -8.75 -7.75
CA PRO A 1148 9.34 -7.37 -7.81
C PRO A 1148 7.99 -7.20 -7.09
N ASN A 1149 7.09 -8.18 -7.24
CA ASN A 1149 5.72 -8.12 -6.76
C ASN A 1149 5.45 -9.19 -5.71
N ILE A 1150 4.65 -8.86 -4.70
CA ILE A 1150 4.24 -9.80 -3.66
C ILE A 1150 3.50 -11.00 -4.25
N GLN A 1151 2.67 -10.82 -5.28
CA GLN A 1151 1.94 -11.93 -5.93
C GLN A 1151 2.90 -13.00 -6.48
N LEU A 1152 4.01 -12.60 -7.09
CA LEU A 1152 5.03 -13.52 -7.60
C LEU A 1152 5.78 -14.21 -6.46
N ALA A 1153 6.00 -13.52 -5.34
CA ALA A 1153 6.57 -14.10 -4.12
C ALA A 1153 5.74 -15.30 -3.61
N PHE A 1154 4.40 -15.17 -3.58
CA PHE A 1154 3.50 -16.26 -3.20
C PHE A 1154 3.58 -17.45 -4.17
N VAL A 1155 3.67 -17.18 -5.48
CA VAL A 1155 3.86 -18.23 -6.50
C VAL A 1155 5.18 -18.97 -6.29
N LEU A 1156 6.30 -18.25 -6.14
CA LEU A 1156 7.61 -18.87 -5.94
C LEU A 1156 7.69 -19.65 -4.61
N THR A 1157 7.09 -19.12 -3.54
CA THR A 1157 7.00 -19.83 -2.24
C THR A 1157 6.22 -21.13 -2.37
N SER A 1158 5.15 -21.14 -3.16
CA SER A 1158 4.36 -22.34 -3.44
C SER A 1158 5.18 -23.41 -4.17
N VAL A 1159 6.12 -23.01 -5.04
CA VAL A 1159 7.09 -23.92 -5.68
C VAL A 1159 8.04 -24.52 -4.63
N CYS A 1160 8.64 -23.67 -3.79
CA CYS A 1160 9.57 -24.13 -2.75
C CYS A 1160 8.90 -25.13 -1.80
N HIS A 1161 7.69 -24.84 -1.33
CA HIS A 1161 6.95 -25.74 -0.45
C HIS A 1161 6.54 -27.04 -1.15
N GLY A 1162 6.12 -26.99 -2.42
CA GLY A 1162 5.80 -28.20 -3.19
C GLY A 1162 6.99 -29.16 -3.27
N LEU A 1163 8.17 -28.65 -3.66
CA LEU A 1163 9.39 -29.44 -3.76
C LEU A 1163 9.84 -30.01 -2.40
N GLN A 1164 9.80 -29.19 -1.36
CA GLN A 1164 10.15 -29.62 0.00
C GLN A 1164 9.21 -30.73 0.49
N ASN A 1165 7.92 -30.64 0.20
CA ASN A 1165 6.94 -31.65 0.58
C ASN A 1165 7.24 -33.00 -0.07
N LEU A 1166 7.50 -33.02 -1.38
CA LEU A 1166 7.78 -34.25 -2.14
C LEU A 1166 8.99 -35.01 -1.60
N ILE A 1167 10.06 -34.27 -1.29
CA ILE A 1167 11.40 -34.82 -1.00
C ILE A 1167 11.75 -34.68 0.49
N SER A 1168 10.75 -34.45 1.34
CA SER A 1168 10.90 -34.39 2.79
C SER A 1168 11.29 -35.73 3.43
N GLY A 1169 11.12 -36.86 2.73
CA GLY A 1169 11.33 -38.19 3.31
C GLY A 1169 10.06 -38.82 3.92
N PHE A 1170 8.95 -38.06 4.02
CA PHE A 1170 7.67 -38.57 4.51
C PHE A 1170 6.87 -39.29 3.41
N LEU A 1171 6.64 -38.62 2.27
CA LEU A 1171 5.89 -39.19 1.14
C LEU A 1171 6.68 -40.26 0.40
N VAL A 1172 7.97 -40.01 0.19
CA VAL A 1172 8.91 -40.95 -0.44
C VAL A 1172 10.11 -41.10 0.49
N PRO A 1173 10.37 -42.30 1.06
CA PRO A 1173 11.52 -42.55 1.91
C PRO A 1173 12.84 -42.37 1.15
N SER A 1174 13.91 -41.97 1.86
CA SER A 1174 15.22 -41.66 1.27
C SER A 1174 15.78 -42.76 0.33
N PRO A 1175 15.74 -44.06 0.68
CA PRO A 1175 16.29 -45.11 -0.18
C PRO A 1175 15.59 -45.29 -1.54
N GLN A 1176 14.35 -44.80 -1.64
CA GLN A 1176 13.47 -44.99 -2.81
C GLN A 1176 13.52 -43.80 -3.76
N ILE A 1177 14.08 -42.67 -3.34
CA ILE A 1177 14.26 -41.50 -4.18
C ILE A 1177 15.26 -41.85 -5.30
N PRO A 1178 14.94 -41.56 -6.58
CA PRO A 1178 15.86 -41.82 -7.67
C PRO A 1178 17.22 -41.13 -7.49
N ARG A 1179 18.30 -41.77 -7.94
CA ARG A 1179 19.69 -41.27 -7.77
C ARG A 1179 19.89 -39.86 -8.35
N TRP A 1180 19.15 -39.48 -9.39
CA TRP A 1180 19.21 -38.14 -9.98
C TRP A 1180 18.43 -37.06 -9.20
N TRP A 1181 17.54 -37.43 -8.27
CA TRP A 1181 16.80 -36.50 -7.41
C TRP A 1181 17.26 -36.51 -5.95
N ILE A 1182 18.10 -37.46 -5.55
CA ILE A 1182 18.55 -37.61 -4.15
C ILE A 1182 19.34 -36.41 -3.63
N TRP A 1183 20.01 -35.64 -4.50
CA TRP A 1183 20.68 -34.40 -4.08
C TRP A 1183 19.69 -33.38 -3.49
N LEU A 1184 18.46 -33.32 -4.02
CA LEU A 1184 17.43 -32.40 -3.55
C LEU A 1184 16.90 -32.80 -2.16
N TYR A 1185 17.00 -34.09 -1.80
CA TYR A 1185 16.73 -34.59 -0.45
C TYR A 1185 17.73 -34.00 0.55
N TYR A 1186 19.03 -34.00 0.22
CA TYR A 1186 20.07 -33.47 1.10
C TYR A 1186 20.09 -31.94 1.18
N ILE A 1187 19.60 -31.24 0.16
CA ILE A 1187 19.46 -29.76 0.19
C ILE A 1187 18.20 -29.32 0.94
N SER A 1188 17.18 -30.19 1.07
CA SER A 1188 15.93 -29.84 1.74
C SER A 1188 16.09 -29.80 3.27
N PRO A 1189 15.88 -28.66 3.95
CA PRO A 1189 15.99 -28.59 5.42
C PRO A 1189 14.96 -29.47 6.13
N MET A 1190 13.83 -29.71 5.46
CA MET A 1190 12.74 -30.49 6.02
C MET A 1190 13.09 -31.98 6.16
N SER A 1191 13.92 -32.52 5.26
CA SER A 1191 14.37 -33.92 5.37
C SER A 1191 15.24 -34.15 6.60
N TRP A 1192 16.16 -33.24 6.87
CA TRP A 1192 17.01 -33.24 8.06
C TRP A 1192 16.20 -33.04 9.33
N SER A 1193 15.21 -32.13 9.31
CA SER A 1193 14.34 -31.87 10.45
C SER A 1193 13.57 -33.13 10.87
N LEU A 1194 12.95 -33.82 9.91
CA LEU A 1194 12.25 -35.09 10.17
C LEU A 1194 13.17 -36.20 10.64
N ASN A 1195 14.34 -36.33 10.01
CA ASN A 1195 15.33 -37.33 10.41
C ASN A 1195 15.74 -37.13 11.88
N VAL A 1196 16.01 -35.89 12.30
CA VAL A 1196 16.37 -35.59 13.70
C VAL A 1196 15.17 -35.80 14.64
N PHE A 1197 13.97 -35.29 14.31
CA PHE A 1197 12.80 -35.48 15.16
C PHE A 1197 12.47 -36.96 15.39
N PHE A 1198 12.47 -37.77 14.33
CA PHE A 1198 12.07 -39.17 14.42
C PHE A 1198 13.16 -40.03 15.08
N THR A 1199 14.43 -39.82 14.73
CA THR A 1199 15.55 -40.59 15.28
C THR A 1199 15.77 -40.29 16.76
N THR A 1200 15.67 -39.03 17.20
CA THR A 1200 15.85 -38.68 18.62
C THR A 1200 14.73 -39.22 19.51
N GLN A 1201 13.50 -39.30 19.01
CA GLN A 1201 12.38 -39.82 19.79
C GLN A 1201 12.35 -41.34 19.84
N PHE A 1202 12.55 -42.01 18.69
CA PHE A 1202 12.30 -43.45 18.54
C PHE A 1202 13.53 -44.31 18.18
N GLY A 1203 14.63 -43.70 17.73
CA GLY A 1203 15.83 -44.41 17.26
C GLY A 1203 16.65 -45.11 18.35
N ASP A 1204 16.28 -44.94 19.62
CA ASP A 1204 17.00 -45.49 20.78
C ASP A 1204 16.39 -46.81 21.29
N TYR A 1205 15.24 -47.23 20.76
CA TYR A 1205 14.51 -48.43 21.21
C TYR A 1205 14.88 -49.67 20.38
N ASN A 1206 15.98 -50.33 20.77
CA ASN A 1206 16.42 -51.59 20.13
C ASN A 1206 15.58 -52.80 20.58
N ASP A 1207 15.04 -52.79 21.80
CA ASP A 1207 14.38 -53.94 22.42
C ASP A 1207 12.88 -54.05 22.11
N ARG A 1208 12.30 -53.05 21.43
CA ARG A 1208 10.87 -53.02 21.14
C ARG A 1208 10.57 -53.55 19.75
N MET A 1209 9.83 -54.67 19.69
CA MET A 1209 9.41 -55.33 18.45
C MET A 1209 8.03 -54.83 17.99
N ILE A 1210 7.90 -54.58 16.69
CA ILE A 1210 6.65 -54.15 16.03
C ILE A 1210 6.39 -55.00 14.79
N VAL A 1211 5.11 -55.16 14.43
CA VAL A 1211 4.71 -55.87 13.20
C VAL A 1211 4.75 -54.91 12.01
N VAL A 1212 5.62 -55.21 11.04
CA VAL A 1212 5.91 -54.41 9.85
C VAL A 1212 5.71 -55.26 8.60
N PHE A 1213 4.77 -54.90 7.73
CA PHE A 1213 4.44 -55.63 6.50
C PHE A 1213 4.20 -57.16 6.64
N GLY A 1214 3.98 -57.67 7.85
CA GLY A 1214 3.80 -59.10 8.13
C GLY A 1214 4.98 -59.76 8.85
N GLU A 1215 6.10 -59.03 9.05
CA GLU A 1215 7.30 -59.48 9.77
C GLU A 1215 7.48 -58.71 11.09
N THR A 1216 8.02 -59.35 12.12
CA THR A 1216 8.37 -58.69 13.39
C THR A 1216 9.79 -58.12 13.34
N LYS A 1217 9.93 -56.79 13.43
CA LYS A 1217 11.22 -56.07 13.43
C LYS A 1217 11.33 -55.13 14.62
N SER A 1218 12.56 -54.81 15.06
CA SER A 1218 12.74 -53.77 16.07
C SER A 1218 12.49 -52.38 15.49
N VAL A 1219 11.99 -51.46 16.33
CA VAL A 1219 11.69 -50.07 15.91
C VAL A 1219 12.93 -49.39 15.32
N ALA A 1220 14.10 -49.52 15.97
CA ALA A 1220 15.34 -48.93 15.46
C ALA A 1220 15.77 -49.49 14.09
N THR A 1221 15.60 -50.79 13.87
CA THR A 1221 15.92 -51.42 12.57
C THR A 1221 14.95 -50.96 11.48
N PHE A 1222 13.65 -50.85 11.80
CA PHE A 1222 12.64 -50.33 10.86
C PHE A 1222 12.91 -48.88 10.44
N VAL A 1223 13.28 -48.01 11.39
CA VAL A 1223 13.62 -46.60 11.13
C VAL A 1223 14.81 -46.50 10.16
N LYS A 1224 15.81 -47.37 10.35
CA LYS A 1224 17.01 -47.41 9.49
C LYS A 1224 16.71 -47.99 8.10
N ASP A 1225 16.02 -49.11 8.02
CA ASP A 1225 15.82 -49.85 6.76
C ASP A 1225 14.77 -49.21 5.86
N TYR A 1226 13.66 -48.72 6.42
CA TYR A 1226 12.57 -48.15 5.63
C TYR A 1226 12.81 -46.67 5.28
N TYR A 1227 13.19 -45.85 6.28
CA TYR A 1227 13.36 -44.41 6.10
C TYR A 1227 14.80 -43.99 5.75
N GLY A 1228 15.79 -44.83 6.02
CA GLY A 1228 17.21 -44.48 5.86
C GLY A 1228 17.75 -43.56 6.96
N PHE A 1229 17.00 -43.37 8.04
CA PHE A 1229 17.38 -42.48 9.14
C PHE A 1229 18.44 -43.14 10.03
N ARG A 1230 19.60 -42.49 10.16
CA ARG A 1230 20.77 -43.02 10.87
C ARG A 1230 21.10 -42.17 12.09
N ARG A 1231 21.13 -42.80 13.26
CA ARG A 1231 21.48 -42.17 14.55
C ARG A 1231 22.92 -41.64 14.58
N ASP A 1232 23.84 -42.33 13.92
CA ASP A 1232 25.26 -41.95 13.86
C ASP A 1232 25.49 -40.58 13.18
N LEU A 1233 24.52 -40.12 12.38
CA LEU A 1233 24.59 -38.85 11.65
C LEU A 1233 23.93 -37.67 12.39
N LEU A 1234 23.48 -37.86 13.64
CA LEU A 1234 22.82 -36.80 14.43
C LEU A 1234 23.68 -35.53 14.60
N PRO A 1235 25.00 -35.61 14.91
CA PRO A 1235 25.83 -34.40 15.02
C PRO A 1235 25.96 -33.65 13.68
N LEU A 1236 26.08 -34.39 12.58
CA LEU A 1236 26.13 -33.80 11.24
C LEU A 1236 24.79 -33.13 10.90
N ALA A 1237 23.67 -33.78 11.19
CA ALA A 1237 22.34 -33.23 10.96
C ALA A 1237 22.12 -31.94 11.76
N ALA A 1238 22.64 -31.86 12.99
CA ALA A 1238 22.59 -30.65 13.82
C ALA A 1238 23.36 -29.49 13.18
N MET A 1239 24.60 -29.74 12.70
CA MET A 1239 25.41 -28.73 12.00
C MET A 1239 24.73 -28.23 10.72
N VAL A 1240 24.18 -29.15 9.92
CA VAL A 1240 23.49 -28.81 8.67
C VAL A 1240 22.22 -27.99 8.95
N LEU A 1241 21.42 -28.37 9.95
CA LEU A 1241 20.22 -27.61 10.34
C LEU A 1241 20.54 -26.22 10.87
N ALA A 1242 21.66 -26.06 11.59
CA ALA A 1242 22.12 -24.73 12.03
C ALA A 1242 22.64 -23.87 10.86
N ALA A 1243 23.23 -24.48 9.83
CA ALA A 1243 23.77 -23.78 8.67
C ALA A 1243 22.67 -23.20 7.76
N PHE A 1244 21.52 -23.87 7.61
CA PHE A 1244 20.45 -23.42 6.70
C PHE A 1244 19.95 -22.00 7.01
N PRO A 1245 19.51 -21.66 8.26
CA PRO A 1245 19.09 -20.31 8.58
C PRO A 1245 20.14 -19.24 8.24
N VAL A 1246 21.43 -19.53 8.48
CA VAL A 1246 22.53 -18.61 8.18
C VAL A 1246 22.66 -18.38 6.67
N VAL A 1247 22.60 -19.43 5.85
CA VAL A 1247 22.67 -19.32 4.39
C VAL A 1247 21.51 -18.47 3.85
N PHE A 1248 20.28 -18.73 4.29
CA PHE A 1248 19.11 -17.95 3.83
C PHE A 1248 19.15 -16.49 4.32
N ALA A 1249 19.65 -16.23 5.52
CA ALA A 1249 19.87 -14.87 6.01
C ALA A 1249 20.90 -14.10 5.15
N VAL A 1250 22.00 -14.75 4.75
CA VAL A 1250 23.01 -14.16 3.86
C VAL A 1250 22.44 -13.93 2.46
N LEU A 1251 21.68 -14.88 1.91
CA LEU A 1251 21.02 -14.74 0.61
C LEU A 1251 20.00 -13.59 0.61
N PHE A 1252 19.25 -13.41 1.70
CA PHE A 1252 18.36 -12.27 1.87
C PHE A 1252 19.13 -10.93 1.86
N GLY A 1253 20.21 -10.84 2.63
CA GLY A 1253 21.08 -9.65 2.65
C GLY A 1253 21.70 -9.35 1.28
N TYR A 1254 22.17 -10.38 0.58
CA TYR A 1254 22.71 -10.26 -0.77
C TYR A 1254 21.66 -9.76 -1.76
N SER A 1255 20.45 -10.34 -1.71
CA SER A 1255 19.35 -10.01 -2.61
C SER A 1255 18.89 -8.57 -2.43
N ILE A 1256 18.68 -8.10 -1.19
CA ILE A 1256 18.35 -6.70 -0.88
C ILE A 1256 19.49 -5.75 -1.32
N SER A 1257 20.74 -6.17 -1.20
CA SER A 1257 21.90 -5.38 -1.59
C SER A 1257 22.07 -5.28 -3.11
N LYS A 1258 21.82 -6.34 -3.88
CA LYS A 1258 22.12 -6.37 -5.32
C LYS A 1258 20.91 -6.16 -6.23
N LEU A 1259 19.74 -6.65 -5.85
CA LEU A 1259 18.53 -6.51 -6.66
C LEU A 1259 17.82 -5.21 -6.30
N ASN A 1260 17.61 -4.37 -7.31
CA ASN A 1260 16.80 -3.16 -7.18
C ASN A 1260 15.68 -3.22 -8.21
N PHE A 1261 14.44 -3.33 -7.72
CA PHE A 1261 13.25 -3.35 -8.57
C PHE A 1261 12.68 -1.95 -8.82
N GLN A 1262 13.19 -0.90 -8.15
CA GLN A 1262 12.91 0.48 -8.52
C GLN A 1262 13.88 0.90 -9.64
N ARG A 1263 13.39 0.92 -10.89
CA ARG A 1263 14.08 1.61 -11.99
C ARG A 1263 13.55 3.05 -12.06
N ARG A 1264 14.41 4.04 -11.82
CA ARG A 1264 14.09 5.48 -11.90
C ARG A 1264 14.62 6.09 -13.19
#